data_AF-A0A8T4HTA5-F1
#
_entry.id   AF-A0A8T4HTA5-F1
#
_cell.length_a   1.000
_cell.length_b   1.000
_cell.length_c   1.000
_cell.angle_alpha   90.00
_cell.angle_beta   90.00
_cell.angle_gamma   90.00
#
_symmetry.space_group_name_H-M   'P 1'
#
loop_
_entity.id
_entity.type
_entity.pdbx_description
1 polymer ?
#
loop_
_entity_poly.entity_id
_entity_poly.type
_entity_poly.pdbx_seq_one_letter_code
_entity_poly.pdbx_strand_id
1 'polypeptide(L)'
;MRRAAVRALCRMNAPAGLADSVRASVVRIGAPPEGYDGSSGTSDDGRRRDRNRRAFWGTGFFVAPGWVLTCAHVVGKGAAPIWRGERAIGITIGDTVDTVDSAADAAGVGSAAGMGGTDSAGATVLLGELAFGLPLPEDPQAPPAPWPFPDLALVRVPGAEDADCLWLSDRSVLTPADIGLYGWAPSEVRGEQMFFTGLGKATGVVGRPLMLSGDQLTEGCSGGPVLDQRRGTVLGVSKGAGRRPGSGLATPITALRKLCDAGPRGARVLHEVLSAHDKHHLRRYNGFGHSWHRQHARLGPSGGEPAYGFTVDRRAELYALFAEVEPPTGAGQVLQLANEARNMVLRWPYTLRDHDPRSWREGAGLLYDPRDDSTAEVEPSSDLALEAVVLYAAKVTAALTRSGKARTPRAIRALADLREWVERTARTLLNDVIRARVPGVLDGHRPASAARADVLVEIEPDIYGSGRHAWRVALVRPADKDDLHGGAAPALGAVVEAGDSSPAEDAEREEITVEQSREEVPRSRLEGAVRAALSQALDQCDVDDHLAAVEFLLPRALFDEPVDAWRARPYDPSDPFNPHTLPLGQRRLVVVRDRSRKDHGFTPECRSRAAAVLGGPMEAVPLRREVPEAGHDASAPEGGQAAYGRLLAAPPGAVPVYCARTGSGPGARAMAAALGAGHAMALWRHSYSDDHDHRDCAEFHERAAELLREVPSARQLPLHIRALRNRNADLTDDTDGATDVGSAPIDRSSAWARHIVLLYDPPHRTSGDGPLREPPLMPRPPTALRSTP
;
A
#
# COMPACT_ATOMS: atom_id res chain seq x y z
N MET A 1 -3.09 46.52 -44.58
CA MET A 1 -1.92 45.96 -43.86
C MET A 1 -1.93 46.15 -42.32
N ARG A 2 -3.08 46.26 -41.63
CA ARG A 2 -3.14 46.32 -40.15
C ARG A 2 -4.25 45.48 -39.49
N ARG A 3 -4.74 44.43 -40.15
CA ARG A 3 -5.68 43.45 -39.57
C ARG A 3 -5.25 41.98 -39.66
N ALA A 4 -4.07 41.70 -40.25
CA ALA A 4 -3.50 40.35 -40.31
C ALA A 4 -2.46 40.06 -39.21
N ALA A 5 -2.00 41.09 -38.47
CA ALA A 5 -0.94 40.94 -37.46
C ALA A 5 -1.44 40.62 -36.04
N VAL A 6 -2.74 40.76 -35.75
CA VAL A 6 -3.31 40.43 -34.42
C VAL A 6 -3.77 38.97 -34.32
N ARG A 7 -3.90 38.25 -35.44
CA ARG A 7 -4.13 36.80 -35.48
C ARG A 7 -2.84 35.96 -35.45
N ALA A 8 -1.67 36.59 -35.49
CA ALA A 8 -0.37 35.93 -35.57
C ALA A 8 0.46 36.00 -34.28
N LEU A 9 -0.08 36.55 -33.18
CA LEU A 9 0.65 36.75 -31.92
C LEU A 9 0.12 35.91 -30.72
N CYS A 10 -0.85 35.01 -30.94
CA CYS A 10 -1.31 34.02 -29.95
C CYS A 10 -0.89 32.58 -30.28
N ARG A 11 0.15 32.40 -31.10
CA ARG A 11 0.72 31.08 -31.40
C ARG A 11 2.22 31.13 -31.20
N MET A 12 2.67 31.00 -29.95
CA MET A 12 3.88 30.27 -29.57
C MET A 12 3.85 30.03 -28.06
N ASN A 13 3.94 28.75 -27.69
CA ASN A 13 4.33 28.18 -26.38
C ASN A 13 3.24 27.80 -25.35
N ALA A 14 2.14 27.19 -25.83
CA ALA A 14 1.50 26.06 -25.16
C ALA A 14 0.95 25.12 -26.26
N PRO A 15 1.09 23.78 -26.17
CA PRO A 15 0.52 22.89 -27.18
C PRO A 15 -1.00 23.02 -27.16
N ALA A 16 -1.58 23.51 -28.26
CA ALA A 16 -3.02 23.69 -28.41
C ALA A 16 -3.78 22.39 -28.07
N GLY A 17 -4.78 22.48 -27.17
CA GLY A 17 -5.76 21.44 -26.94
C GLY A 17 -5.74 20.73 -25.58
N LEU A 18 -4.69 20.85 -24.74
CA LEU A 18 -4.69 20.16 -23.43
C LEU A 18 -5.79 20.73 -22.51
N ALA A 19 -5.89 22.05 -22.39
CA ALA A 19 -6.92 22.69 -21.56
C ALA A 19 -8.34 22.37 -22.02
N ASP A 20 -8.57 22.29 -23.34
CA ASP A 20 -9.88 21.94 -23.92
C ASP A 20 -10.24 20.47 -23.63
N SER A 21 -9.29 19.55 -23.81
CA SER A 21 -9.46 18.14 -23.44
C SER A 21 -9.72 17.95 -21.95
N VAL A 22 -9.07 18.76 -21.10
CA VAL A 22 -9.31 18.72 -19.65
C VAL A 22 -10.70 19.25 -19.32
N ARG A 23 -11.08 20.41 -19.87
CA ARG A 23 -12.39 21.05 -19.64
C ARG A 23 -13.55 20.10 -19.90
N ALA A 24 -13.48 19.30 -20.97
CA ALA A 24 -14.52 18.34 -21.32
C ALA A 24 -14.78 17.25 -20.26
N SER A 25 -13.81 16.99 -19.38
CA SER A 25 -13.92 15.96 -18.33
C SER A 25 -14.16 16.54 -16.92
N VAL A 26 -14.20 17.87 -16.77
CA VAL A 26 -14.31 18.56 -15.48
C VAL A 26 -15.75 19.03 -15.23
N VAL A 27 -16.30 18.65 -14.09
CA VAL A 27 -17.73 18.83 -13.75
C VAL A 27 -17.93 19.76 -12.57
N ARG A 28 -19.13 20.32 -12.46
CA ARG A 28 -19.58 21.05 -11.27
C ARG A 28 -20.31 20.08 -10.33
N ILE A 29 -19.97 20.12 -9.05
CA ILE A 29 -20.58 19.31 -7.99
C ILE A 29 -21.54 20.18 -7.19
N GLY A 30 -22.72 19.65 -6.89
CA GLY A 30 -23.77 20.44 -6.29
C GLY A 30 -24.95 19.67 -5.71
N ALA A 31 -25.97 20.42 -5.30
CA ALA A 31 -27.27 19.87 -4.93
C ALA A 31 -28.01 19.35 -6.18
N PRO A 32 -28.81 18.27 -6.06
CA PRO A 32 -29.65 17.80 -7.16
C PRO A 32 -30.75 18.84 -7.52
N PRO A 33 -31.32 18.78 -8.74
CA PRO A 33 -32.47 19.61 -9.14
C PRO A 33 -33.71 19.40 -8.25
N GLU A 34 -34.61 20.39 -8.16
CA GLU A 34 -35.81 20.39 -7.28
C GLU A 34 -36.69 19.13 -7.47
N GLY A 35 -37.19 18.56 -6.37
CA GLY A 35 -38.09 17.38 -6.36
C GLY A 35 -37.65 16.21 -5.46
N TYR A 36 -36.45 16.27 -4.87
CA TYR A 36 -35.90 15.26 -3.95
C TYR A 36 -35.53 15.81 -2.57
N ASP A 37 -35.82 17.09 -2.30
CA ASP A 37 -35.91 17.59 -0.93
C ASP A 37 -37.25 17.14 -0.37
N GLY A 38 -37.25 16.23 0.61
CA GLY A 38 -38.47 15.78 1.30
C GLY A 38 -39.23 16.87 2.07
N SER A 39 -39.12 18.15 1.70
CA SER A 39 -39.91 19.27 2.20
C SER A 39 -40.89 19.76 1.13
N SER A 40 -42.02 19.07 1.01
CA SER A 40 -43.22 19.69 0.46
C SER A 40 -43.74 20.72 1.47
N GLY A 41 -43.46 21.99 1.23
CA GLY A 41 -43.82 23.08 2.15
C GLY A 41 -43.81 24.44 1.47
N THR A 42 -44.93 24.73 0.80
CA THR A 42 -45.51 26.01 0.37
C THR A 42 -44.75 27.34 0.56
N SER A 43 -44.87 28.15 -0.49
CA SER A 43 -44.91 29.63 -0.56
C SER A 43 -43.61 30.42 -0.78
N ASP A 44 -43.56 31.00 -1.99
CA ASP A 44 -43.44 32.43 -2.27
C ASP A 44 -42.06 33.07 -2.60
N ASP A 45 -42.14 34.05 -3.49
CA ASP A 45 -41.27 34.40 -4.61
C ASP A 45 -39.90 35.05 -4.25
N GLY A 46 -39.46 34.91 -3.01
CA GLY A 46 -38.22 35.53 -2.49
C GLY A 46 -37.01 34.59 -2.40
N ARG A 47 -37.22 33.25 -2.34
CA ARG A 47 -36.16 32.28 -2.02
C ARG A 47 -35.40 31.68 -3.21
N ARG A 48 -35.84 31.89 -4.46
CA ARG A 48 -35.11 31.39 -5.66
C ARG A 48 -33.69 31.98 -5.78
N ARG A 49 -33.48 33.17 -5.22
CA ARG A 49 -32.31 34.04 -5.42
C ARG A 49 -31.10 33.71 -4.50
N ASP A 50 -31.31 32.90 -3.46
CA ASP A 50 -30.26 32.38 -2.56
C ASP A 50 -29.96 30.88 -2.83
N ARG A 51 -30.76 30.22 -3.69
CA ARG A 51 -30.62 28.80 -4.06
C ARG A 51 -29.41 28.53 -4.98
N ASN A 52 -29.10 29.41 -5.93
CA ASN A 52 -27.99 29.19 -6.90
C ASN A 52 -26.60 29.10 -6.23
N ARG A 53 -26.37 29.83 -5.13
CA ARG A 53 -25.13 29.73 -4.34
C ARG A 53 -25.10 28.50 -3.43
N ARG A 54 -26.26 28.01 -2.99
CA ARG A 54 -26.39 26.77 -2.19
C ARG A 54 -26.35 25.49 -3.05
N ALA A 55 -26.55 25.64 -4.36
CA ALA A 55 -26.53 24.53 -5.32
C ALA A 55 -25.11 24.15 -5.77
N PHE A 56 -24.12 25.05 -5.77
CA PHE A 56 -22.74 24.73 -6.19
C PHE A 56 -21.84 24.49 -4.97
N TRP A 57 -21.22 23.31 -4.91
CA TRP A 57 -20.39 22.88 -3.78
C TRP A 57 -18.90 22.90 -4.12
N GLY A 58 -18.54 22.60 -5.36
CA GLY A 58 -17.16 22.56 -5.81
C GLY A 58 -17.01 21.87 -7.16
N THR A 59 -15.79 21.41 -7.43
CA THR A 59 -15.40 20.81 -8.71
C THR A 59 -15.23 19.30 -8.56
N GLY A 60 -15.43 18.56 -9.64
CA GLY A 60 -14.96 17.17 -9.77
C GLY A 60 -14.49 16.92 -11.20
N PHE A 61 -14.01 15.72 -11.48
CA PHE A 61 -13.66 15.31 -12.84
C PHE A 61 -13.86 13.82 -13.04
N PHE A 62 -14.14 13.42 -14.29
CA PHE A 62 -14.27 12.03 -14.65
C PHE A 62 -12.91 11.32 -14.60
N VAL A 63 -12.86 10.22 -13.85
CA VAL A 63 -11.70 9.33 -13.74
C VAL A 63 -11.91 8.00 -14.46
N ALA A 64 -13.16 7.65 -14.72
CA ALA A 64 -13.57 6.59 -15.63
C ALA A 64 -14.98 6.93 -16.13
N PRO A 65 -15.50 6.28 -17.18
CA PRO A 65 -16.87 6.53 -17.62
C PRO A 65 -17.87 6.22 -16.51
N GLY A 66 -18.76 7.17 -16.21
CA GLY A 66 -19.69 7.08 -15.08
C GLY A 66 -19.07 7.29 -13.69
N TRP A 67 -17.80 7.71 -13.58
CA TRP A 67 -17.11 7.87 -12.29
C TRP A 67 -16.44 9.24 -12.15
N VAL A 68 -16.86 9.98 -11.13
CA VAL A 68 -16.32 11.30 -10.79
C VAL A 68 -15.48 11.24 -9.52
N LEU A 69 -14.28 11.83 -9.55
CA LEU A 69 -13.45 12.06 -8.37
C LEU A 69 -13.57 13.52 -7.93
N THR A 70 -13.67 13.74 -6.63
CA THR A 70 -13.67 15.06 -5.98
C THR A 70 -13.10 14.96 -4.56
N CYS A 71 -13.05 16.07 -3.82
CA CYS A 71 -12.72 16.06 -2.39
C CYS A 71 -13.90 15.59 -1.55
N ALA A 72 -13.63 14.87 -0.46
CA ALA A 72 -14.65 14.44 0.50
C ALA A 72 -15.37 15.64 1.12
N HIS A 73 -14.65 16.71 1.45
CA HIS A 73 -15.25 17.92 2.02
C HIS A 73 -16.20 18.66 1.05
N VAL A 74 -16.04 18.48 -0.26
CA VAL A 74 -16.97 19.06 -1.26
C VAL A 74 -18.32 18.36 -1.14
N VAL A 75 -18.31 17.02 -1.07
CA VAL A 75 -19.51 16.20 -0.84
C VAL A 75 -20.08 16.43 0.57
N GLY A 76 -19.21 16.69 1.56
CA GLY A 76 -19.57 17.08 2.92
C GLY A 76 -20.52 18.27 3.04
N LYS A 77 -20.51 19.20 2.06
CA LYS A 77 -21.47 20.32 2.02
C LYS A 77 -22.92 19.87 1.81
N GLY A 78 -23.14 18.67 1.25
CA GLY A 78 -24.46 18.04 1.13
C GLY A 78 -25.00 17.42 2.43
N ALA A 79 -24.21 17.51 3.52
CA ALA A 79 -24.51 17.06 4.88
C ALA A 79 -24.69 15.54 5.04
N ALA A 80 -25.11 15.13 6.24
CA ALA A 80 -25.23 13.75 6.68
C ALA A 80 -26.01 12.80 5.73
N PRO A 81 -27.11 13.22 5.06
CA PRO A 81 -27.85 12.34 4.15
C PRO A 81 -27.02 11.80 2.99
N ILE A 82 -26.05 12.57 2.47
CA ILE A 82 -25.16 12.06 1.40
C ILE A 82 -24.26 10.94 1.92
N TRP A 83 -23.70 11.12 3.12
CA TRP A 83 -22.80 10.14 3.75
C TRP A 83 -23.51 8.86 4.18
N ARG A 84 -24.83 8.93 4.42
CA ARG A 84 -25.69 7.75 4.63
C ARG A 84 -26.23 7.13 3.34
N GLY A 85 -25.98 7.75 2.18
CA GLY A 85 -26.51 7.28 0.89
C GLY A 85 -28.01 7.55 0.71
N GLU A 86 -28.59 8.47 1.49
CA GLU A 86 -30.02 8.81 1.48
C GLU A 86 -30.37 9.90 0.46
N ARG A 87 -29.35 10.55 -0.14
CA ARG A 87 -29.54 11.67 -1.07
C ARG A 87 -28.54 11.61 -2.22
N ALA A 88 -28.99 12.00 -3.41
CA ALA A 88 -28.16 12.11 -4.60
C ALA A 88 -27.33 13.41 -4.62
N ILE A 89 -26.24 13.38 -5.37
CA ILE A 89 -25.34 14.51 -5.65
C ILE A 89 -25.66 15.03 -7.06
N GLY A 90 -25.83 16.33 -7.25
CA GLY A 90 -25.97 16.94 -8.58
C GLY A 90 -24.62 17.04 -9.28
N ILE A 91 -24.51 16.49 -10.50
CA ILE A 91 -23.31 16.53 -11.34
C ILE A 91 -23.63 17.27 -12.63
N THR A 92 -23.10 18.48 -12.81
CA THR A 92 -23.33 19.27 -14.04
C THR A 92 -22.19 19.10 -15.03
N ILE A 93 -22.53 18.68 -16.25
CA ILE A 93 -21.63 18.46 -17.39
C ILE A 93 -21.92 19.53 -18.45
N GLY A 94 -20.89 20.04 -19.13
CA GLY A 94 -21.02 21.04 -20.20
C GLY A 94 -21.12 22.49 -19.69
N ASP A 95 -21.18 23.44 -20.62
CA ASP A 95 -21.26 24.87 -20.33
C ASP A 95 -22.72 25.34 -20.36
N THR A 96 -23.09 26.27 -19.47
CA THR A 96 -24.35 27.01 -19.61
C THR A 96 -24.16 28.03 -20.72
N VAL A 97 -24.72 27.78 -21.90
CA VAL A 97 -24.78 28.77 -22.97
C VAL A 97 -26.01 29.63 -22.72
N ASP A 98 -25.82 30.84 -22.20
CA ASP A 98 -26.87 31.85 -22.22
C ASP A 98 -27.04 32.35 -23.65
N THR A 99 -28.14 31.96 -24.28
CA THR A 99 -28.62 32.60 -25.50
C THR A 99 -29.19 33.96 -25.12
N VAL A 100 -28.33 34.97 -25.01
CA VAL A 100 -28.77 36.36 -24.86
C VAL A 100 -29.13 36.89 -26.25
N ASP A 101 -30.45 37.02 -26.47
CA ASP A 101 -31.16 37.84 -27.44
C ASP A 101 -30.44 38.29 -28.73
N SER A 102 -30.88 37.70 -29.84
CA SER A 102 -31.01 38.40 -31.11
C SER A 102 -32.31 37.96 -31.79
N ALA A 103 -33.43 38.17 -31.10
CA ALA A 103 -34.75 38.19 -31.73
C ALA A 103 -35.03 39.62 -32.24
N ALA A 104 -34.40 39.98 -33.36
CA ALA A 104 -34.88 41.05 -34.21
C ALA A 104 -34.57 40.66 -35.67
N ASP A 105 -35.63 40.70 -36.47
CA ASP A 105 -35.67 40.62 -37.94
C ASP A 105 -35.46 39.25 -38.60
N ALA A 106 -36.57 38.54 -38.81
CA ALA A 106 -37.04 38.20 -40.17
C ALA A 106 -38.34 37.37 -40.14
N ALA A 107 -39.47 38.03 -40.33
CA ALA A 107 -40.65 37.40 -40.89
C ALA A 107 -40.40 37.13 -42.39
N GLY A 108 -40.58 35.90 -42.87
CA GLY A 108 -40.70 35.67 -44.32
C GLY A 108 -40.37 34.27 -44.85
N VAL A 109 -41.41 33.45 -44.99
CA VAL A 109 -41.69 32.51 -46.10
C VAL A 109 -40.75 31.30 -46.34
N GLY A 110 -41.25 30.12 -45.91
CA GLY A 110 -41.35 28.84 -46.63
C GLY A 110 -40.14 28.22 -47.37
N SER A 111 -39.71 27.03 -46.93
CA SER A 111 -39.47 25.84 -47.79
C SER A 111 -39.05 24.64 -46.94
N ALA A 112 -39.48 23.45 -47.37
CA ALA A 112 -39.12 22.15 -46.85
C ALA A 112 -37.66 21.73 -47.16
N ALA A 113 -37.21 20.73 -46.39
CA ALA A 113 -36.02 19.87 -46.53
C ALA A 113 -34.66 20.42 -46.08
N GLY A 114 -34.04 19.72 -45.12
CA GLY A 114 -32.64 19.91 -44.74
C GLY A 114 -32.22 19.09 -43.52
N MET A 115 -31.50 17.99 -43.76
CA MET A 115 -30.70 17.27 -42.77
C MET A 115 -29.68 18.19 -42.08
N GLY A 116 -29.39 17.90 -40.81
CA GLY A 116 -28.20 18.42 -40.10
C GLY A 116 -28.50 19.35 -38.94
N GLY A 117 -29.17 18.84 -37.90
CA GLY A 117 -29.24 19.52 -36.61
C GLY A 117 -27.92 19.35 -35.87
N THR A 118 -27.13 20.41 -35.78
CA THR A 118 -26.03 20.54 -34.82
C THR A 118 -26.63 20.89 -33.47
N ASP A 119 -26.71 19.92 -32.56
CA ASP A 119 -27.18 20.11 -31.20
C ASP A 119 -26.31 21.14 -30.48
N SER A 120 -26.94 22.25 -30.09
CA SER A 120 -26.35 23.25 -29.20
C SER A 120 -26.33 22.67 -27.79
N ALA A 121 -25.18 22.15 -27.38
CA ALA A 121 -24.98 21.46 -26.10
C ALA A 121 -25.09 22.44 -24.92
N GLY A 122 -26.27 22.53 -24.31
CA GLY A 122 -26.46 23.15 -22.99
C GLY A 122 -25.93 22.27 -21.86
N ALA A 123 -25.74 22.87 -20.68
CA ALA A 123 -25.32 22.14 -19.49
C ALA A 123 -26.38 21.10 -19.05
N THR A 124 -25.96 19.86 -18.83
CA THR A 124 -26.82 18.77 -18.36
C THR A 124 -26.50 18.45 -16.91
N VAL A 125 -27.53 18.29 -16.07
CA VAL A 125 -27.38 17.85 -14.67
C VAL A 125 -27.75 16.37 -14.55
N LEU A 126 -26.82 15.55 -14.10
CA LEU A 126 -27.02 14.15 -13.78
C LEU A 126 -27.03 13.94 -12.26
N LEU A 127 -27.60 12.82 -11.83
CA LEU A 127 -27.60 12.40 -10.42
C LEU A 127 -26.44 11.46 -10.15
N GLY A 128 -25.70 11.73 -9.08
CA GLY A 128 -24.59 10.92 -8.62
C GLY A 128 -24.85 10.29 -7.26
N GLU A 129 -24.22 9.14 -7.02
CA GLU A 129 -24.26 8.38 -5.78
C GLU A 129 -22.86 8.30 -5.17
N LEU A 130 -22.74 8.58 -3.87
CA LEU A 130 -21.46 8.43 -3.16
C LEU A 130 -21.09 6.94 -3.08
N ALA A 131 -20.15 6.51 -3.91
CA ALA A 131 -19.69 5.13 -3.92
C ALA A 131 -18.71 4.86 -2.78
N PHE A 132 -17.81 5.81 -2.52
CA PHE A 132 -16.81 5.75 -1.45
C PHE A 132 -16.28 7.13 -1.08
N GLY A 133 -15.94 7.36 0.19
CA GLY A 133 -15.34 8.61 0.67
C GLY A 133 -14.38 8.37 1.83
N LEU A 134 -13.24 9.08 1.84
CA LEU A 134 -12.20 8.96 2.86
C LEU A 134 -11.67 10.31 3.35
N PRO A 135 -11.41 10.45 4.66
CA PRO A 135 -11.92 9.59 5.74
C PRO A 135 -13.45 9.71 5.87
N LEU A 136 -14.08 8.65 6.38
CA LEU A 136 -15.47 8.73 6.84
C LEU A 136 -15.54 9.65 8.07
N PRO A 137 -16.51 10.58 8.14
CA PRO A 137 -16.68 11.41 9.33
C PRO A 137 -17.20 10.55 10.49
N GLU A 138 -16.63 10.73 11.68
CA GLU A 138 -17.08 10.04 12.92
C GLU A 138 -18.54 10.37 13.23
N ASP A 139 -18.91 11.66 13.09
CA ASP A 139 -20.28 12.13 13.11
C ASP A 139 -20.65 12.75 11.75
N PRO A 140 -21.48 12.09 10.94
CA PRO A 140 -21.98 12.64 9.67
C PRO A 140 -22.75 13.96 9.82
N GLN A 141 -23.29 14.28 11.01
CA GLN A 141 -23.98 15.54 11.28
C GLN A 141 -23.00 16.69 11.60
N ALA A 142 -21.80 16.37 12.06
CA ALA A 142 -20.75 17.32 12.40
C ALA A 142 -19.42 16.94 11.72
N PRO A 143 -19.34 17.03 10.39
CA PRO A 143 -18.12 16.65 9.67
C PRO A 143 -16.92 17.53 10.07
N PRO A 144 -15.69 16.96 10.08
CA PRO A 144 -14.50 17.65 10.54
C PRO A 144 -14.10 18.82 9.62
N ALA A 145 -13.63 19.92 10.22
CA ALA A 145 -13.07 21.07 9.52
C ALA A 145 -11.75 21.50 10.20
N PRO A 146 -10.57 21.34 9.55
CA PRO A 146 -10.36 20.86 8.18
C PRO A 146 -10.58 19.34 8.03
N TRP A 147 -10.94 18.91 6.82
CA TRP A 147 -11.10 17.50 6.51
C TRP A 147 -9.73 16.78 6.50
N PRO A 148 -9.57 15.67 7.25
CA PRO A 148 -8.28 14.98 7.31
C PRO A 148 -7.88 14.35 5.97
N PHE A 149 -6.59 14.11 5.79
CA PHE A 149 -6.07 13.38 4.63
C PHE A 149 -6.63 11.94 4.57
N PRO A 150 -7.01 11.38 3.40
CA PRO A 150 -6.74 11.90 2.05
C PRO A 150 -7.78 12.90 1.51
N ASP A 151 -8.96 13.04 2.11
CA ASP A 151 -10.03 13.94 1.66
C ASP A 151 -10.41 13.71 0.18
N LEU A 152 -10.82 12.48 -0.13
CA LEU A 152 -11.23 12.05 -1.46
C LEU A 152 -12.61 11.40 -1.43
N ALA A 153 -13.41 11.64 -2.46
CA ALA A 153 -14.69 10.97 -2.68
C ALA A 153 -14.85 10.55 -4.14
N LEU A 154 -15.33 9.31 -4.33
CA LEU A 154 -15.73 8.76 -5.62
C LEU A 154 -17.24 8.73 -5.71
N VAL A 155 -17.76 9.32 -6.78
CA VAL A 155 -19.18 9.42 -7.08
C VAL A 155 -19.47 8.62 -8.34
N ARG A 156 -20.40 7.67 -8.28
CA ARG A 156 -20.93 6.97 -9.45
C ARG A 156 -22.02 7.84 -10.06
N VAL A 157 -22.00 8.01 -11.38
CA VAL A 157 -22.93 8.86 -12.13
C VAL A 157 -23.58 8.05 -13.24
N PRO A 158 -24.71 7.38 -12.97
CA PRO A 158 -25.48 6.69 -14.01
C PRO A 158 -25.87 7.65 -15.13
N GLY A 159 -25.78 7.21 -16.39
CA GLY A 159 -26.06 8.03 -17.58
C GLY A 159 -24.86 8.84 -18.09
N ALA A 160 -23.68 8.69 -17.48
CA ALA A 160 -22.43 9.29 -17.93
C ALA A 160 -21.41 8.24 -18.45
N GLU A 161 -21.88 7.09 -18.93
CA GLU A 161 -21.04 5.97 -19.39
C GLU A 161 -20.28 6.26 -20.70
N ASP A 162 -20.64 7.33 -21.41
CA ASP A 162 -19.95 7.81 -22.61
C ASP A 162 -19.03 9.02 -22.33
N ALA A 163 -19.08 9.57 -21.10
CA ALA A 163 -18.25 10.71 -20.70
C ALA A 163 -16.76 10.37 -20.86
N ASP A 164 -15.99 11.33 -21.37
CA ASP A 164 -14.54 11.18 -21.40
C ASP A 164 -13.95 11.38 -20.00
N CYS A 165 -12.82 10.73 -19.72
CA CYS A 165 -12.13 10.83 -18.44
C CYS A 165 -10.68 11.28 -18.61
N LEU A 166 -10.12 11.87 -17.55
CA LEU A 166 -8.72 12.30 -17.53
C LEU A 166 -7.79 11.12 -17.26
N TRP A 167 -6.61 11.11 -17.88
CA TRP A 167 -5.59 10.08 -17.63
C TRP A 167 -5.00 10.18 -16.23
N LEU A 168 -5.15 9.13 -15.43
CA LEU A 168 -4.54 9.06 -14.10
C LEU A 168 -3.07 8.65 -14.22
N SER A 169 -2.17 9.32 -13.50
CA SER A 169 -0.76 8.92 -13.51
C SER A 169 -0.61 7.43 -13.13
N ASP A 170 0.21 6.72 -13.89
CA ASP A 170 0.69 5.36 -13.65
C ASP A 170 2.05 5.36 -12.92
N ARG A 171 2.64 6.54 -12.75
CA ARG A 171 3.99 6.74 -12.22
C ARG A 171 4.04 6.97 -10.72
N SER A 172 5.16 6.58 -10.14
CA SER A 172 5.47 6.69 -8.71
C SER A 172 5.96 8.09 -8.31
N VAL A 173 6.83 8.68 -9.14
CA VAL A 173 7.39 10.02 -8.93
C VAL A 173 6.49 11.04 -9.62
N LEU A 174 5.77 11.81 -8.81
CA LEU A 174 4.85 12.85 -9.29
C LEU A 174 5.44 14.26 -9.24
N THR A 175 6.53 14.48 -8.50
CA THR A 175 7.07 15.81 -8.22
C THR A 175 8.60 15.80 -8.12
N PRO A 176 9.29 16.93 -8.40
CA PRO A 176 8.72 18.22 -8.80
C PRO A 176 8.09 18.19 -10.21
N ALA A 177 7.06 19.01 -10.44
CA ALA A 177 6.41 19.09 -11.74
C ALA A 177 5.86 20.50 -12.02
N ASP A 178 5.95 20.94 -13.27
CA ASP A 178 5.16 22.07 -13.77
C ASP A 178 3.73 21.59 -14.02
N ILE A 179 2.75 22.32 -13.50
CA ILE A 179 1.37 21.87 -13.41
C ILE A 179 0.35 22.83 -14.02
N GLY A 180 -0.73 22.25 -14.55
CA GLY A 180 -1.98 22.94 -14.86
C GLY A 180 -3.01 22.69 -13.75
N LEU A 181 -3.70 23.76 -13.35
CA LEU A 181 -4.78 23.77 -12.37
C LEU A 181 -6.10 24.03 -13.10
N TYR A 182 -7.11 23.18 -12.85
CA TYR A 182 -8.40 23.29 -13.53
C TYR A 182 -9.55 23.15 -12.55
N GLY A 183 -10.61 23.91 -12.76
CA GLY A 183 -11.84 23.73 -12.01
C GLY A 183 -12.90 24.77 -12.30
N TRP A 184 -13.95 24.77 -11.48
CA TRP A 184 -15.04 25.73 -11.57
C TRP A 184 -15.01 26.67 -10.37
N ALA A 185 -15.19 27.96 -10.64
CA ALA A 185 -15.26 29.00 -9.62
C ALA A 185 -16.52 29.84 -9.79
N PRO A 186 -17.04 30.48 -8.73
CA PRO A 186 -18.03 31.53 -8.88
C PRO A 186 -17.52 32.65 -9.80
N SER A 187 -18.36 33.12 -10.72
CA SER A 187 -18.10 34.30 -11.56
C SER A 187 -18.27 35.60 -10.76
N GLU A 188 -17.74 36.70 -11.28
CA GLU A 188 -18.08 38.05 -10.81
C GLU A 188 -19.58 38.34 -10.98
N VAL A 189 -20.18 37.77 -12.03
CA VAL A 189 -21.62 37.81 -12.25
C VAL A 189 -22.30 36.87 -11.26
N ARG A 190 -23.15 37.46 -10.41
CA ARG A 190 -23.78 36.75 -9.29
C ARG A 190 -24.64 35.58 -9.77
N GLY A 191 -24.23 34.37 -9.42
CA GLY A 191 -24.98 33.14 -9.69
C GLY A 191 -24.46 32.34 -10.88
N GLU A 192 -23.53 32.90 -11.65
CA GLU A 192 -22.82 32.20 -12.73
C GLU A 192 -21.55 31.52 -12.20
N GLN A 193 -21.11 30.47 -12.91
CA GLN A 193 -19.82 29.85 -12.68
C GLN A 193 -18.92 30.04 -13.90
N MET A 194 -17.65 30.30 -13.66
CA MET A 194 -16.62 30.37 -14.69
C MET A 194 -15.66 29.19 -14.56
N PHE A 195 -15.18 28.71 -15.70
CA PHE A 195 -14.13 27.69 -15.72
C PHE A 195 -12.78 28.35 -15.48
N PHE A 196 -12.11 27.93 -14.42
CA PHE A 196 -10.78 28.38 -14.03
C PHE A 196 -9.72 27.48 -14.65
N THR A 197 -8.70 28.12 -15.25
CA THR A 197 -7.46 27.50 -15.69
C THR A 197 -6.30 28.32 -15.12
N GLY A 198 -5.36 27.67 -14.47
CA GLY A 198 -4.15 28.29 -13.92
C GLY A 198 -2.92 27.44 -14.12
N LEU A 199 -1.75 28.03 -13.94
CA LEU A 199 -0.44 27.40 -14.03
C LEU A 199 0.31 27.46 -12.70
N GLY A 200 1.17 26.48 -12.45
CA GLY A 200 1.97 26.47 -11.24
C GLY A 200 3.04 25.40 -11.20
N LYS A 201 3.55 25.14 -10.00
CA LYS A 201 4.47 24.06 -9.68
C LYS A 201 3.94 23.20 -8.55
N ALA A 202 4.11 21.89 -8.65
CA ALA A 202 3.87 20.95 -7.57
C ALA A 202 5.20 20.48 -6.98
N THR A 203 5.26 20.48 -5.65
CA THR A 203 6.32 19.82 -4.87
C THR A 203 5.66 18.89 -3.87
N GLY A 204 6.25 17.72 -3.65
CA GLY A 204 5.67 16.68 -2.82
C GLY A 204 6.67 16.20 -1.79
N VAL A 205 6.16 15.94 -0.59
CA VAL A 205 6.79 15.02 0.35
C VAL A 205 5.88 13.81 0.44
N VAL A 206 6.49 12.64 0.50
CA VAL A 206 5.80 11.36 0.59
C VAL A 206 4.76 11.33 1.70
N GLY A 207 3.63 10.66 1.43
CA GLY A 207 2.57 10.45 2.42
C GLY A 207 1.88 11.73 2.89
N ARG A 208 2.20 12.87 2.27
CA ARG A 208 1.67 14.20 2.58
C ARG A 208 0.96 14.77 1.34
N PRO A 209 0.10 15.79 1.54
CA PRO A 209 -0.43 16.57 0.43
C PRO A 209 0.71 17.20 -0.41
N LEU A 210 0.48 17.33 -1.71
CA LEU A 210 1.31 18.11 -2.62
C LEU A 210 1.18 19.60 -2.26
N MET A 211 2.31 20.30 -2.21
CA MET A 211 2.37 21.75 -2.09
C MET A 211 2.36 22.37 -3.49
N LEU A 212 1.39 23.25 -3.72
CA LEU A 212 1.21 23.97 -4.97
C LEU A 212 1.69 25.41 -4.83
N SER A 213 2.37 25.92 -5.84
CA SER A 213 2.72 27.34 -5.97
C SER A 213 2.41 27.85 -7.38
N GLY A 214 2.06 29.14 -7.52
CA GLY A 214 1.73 29.74 -8.82
C GLY A 214 0.39 30.47 -8.78
N ASP A 215 -0.43 30.28 -9.80
CA ASP A 215 -1.75 30.90 -9.91
C ASP A 215 -2.65 30.53 -8.74
N GLN A 216 -3.39 31.51 -8.23
CA GLN A 216 -4.15 31.37 -7.00
C GLN A 216 -5.47 30.62 -7.25
N LEU A 217 -5.61 29.45 -6.61
CA LEU A 217 -6.88 28.73 -6.53
C LEU A 217 -7.91 29.54 -5.74
N THR A 218 -9.14 29.60 -6.27
CA THR A 218 -10.27 30.30 -5.66
C THR A 218 -11.26 29.33 -5.04
N GLU A 219 -12.19 29.84 -4.23
CA GLU A 219 -13.30 29.04 -3.71
C GLU A 219 -14.09 28.40 -4.86
N GLY A 220 -14.46 27.13 -4.72
CA GLY A 220 -15.14 26.34 -5.76
C GLY A 220 -14.21 25.41 -6.55
N CYS A 221 -12.92 25.77 -6.68
CA CYS A 221 -11.95 24.94 -7.39
C CYS A 221 -11.57 23.65 -6.65
N SER A 222 -11.93 23.51 -5.37
CA SER A 222 -11.71 22.29 -4.60
C SER A 222 -12.36 21.08 -5.27
N GLY A 223 -11.62 19.98 -5.35
CA GLY A 223 -11.98 18.78 -6.09
C GLY A 223 -11.58 18.78 -7.57
N GLY A 224 -11.06 19.89 -8.09
CA GLY A 224 -10.53 19.98 -9.46
C GLY A 224 -9.20 19.25 -9.67
N PRO A 225 -8.88 18.82 -10.89
CA PRO A 225 -7.66 18.07 -11.17
C PRO A 225 -6.42 18.98 -11.25
N VAL A 226 -5.29 18.44 -10.79
CA VAL A 226 -3.96 19.00 -10.97
C VAL A 226 -3.20 18.12 -11.97
N LEU A 227 -2.79 18.65 -13.12
CA LEU A 227 -2.16 17.88 -14.19
C LEU A 227 -0.70 18.26 -14.39
N ASP A 228 0.13 17.27 -14.69
CA ASP A 228 1.48 17.46 -15.24
C ASP A 228 1.38 18.08 -16.64
N GLN A 229 1.96 19.27 -16.84
CA GLN A 229 1.91 19.93 -18.15
C GLN A 229 2.75 19.22 -19.21
N ARG A 230 3.83 18.58 -18.79
CA ARG A 230 4.75 17.86 -19.68
C ARG A 230 4.15 16.53 -20.09
N ARG A 231 3.45 15.84 -19.19
CA ARG A 231 2.96 14.47 -19.43
C ARG A 231 1.47 14.38 -19.74
N GLY A 232 0.68 15.38 -19.38
CA GLY A 232 -0.78 15.36 -19.55
C GLY A 232 -1.49 14.40 -18.60
N THR A 233 -0.89 14.07 -17.45
CA THR A 233 -1.44 13.12 -16.49
C THR A 233 -1.90 13.82 -15.22
N VAL A 234 -2.96 13.31 -14.58
CA VAL A 234 -3.42 13.81 -13.29
C VAL A 234 -2.42 13.40 -12.20
N LEU A 235 -1.88 14.39 -11.50
CA LEU A 235 -0.99 14.23 -10.35
C LEU A 235 -1.72 14.29 -9.02
N GLY A 236 -2.85 14.99 -8.96
CA GLY A 236 -3.61 15.14 -7.71
C GLY A 236 -4.95 15.86 -7.86
N VAL A 237 -5.63 15.99 -6.73
CA VAL A 237 -6.93 16.65 -6.56
C VAL A 237 -6.74 17.89 -5.70
N SER A 238 -7.07 19.06 -6.24
CA SER A 238 -6.94 20.34 -5.56
C SER A 238 -7.81 20.41 -4.31
N LYS A 239 -7.23 20.80 -3.17
CA LYS A 239 -7.95 21.04 -1.91
C LYS A 239 -8.37 22.50 -1.72
N GLY A 240 -7.94 23.40 -2.60
CA GLY A 240 -8.17 24.85 -2.53
C GLY A 240 -6.95 25.66 -2.10
N ALA A 241 -7.19 26.93 -1.72
CA ALA A 241 -6.17 27.89 -1.35
C ALA A 241 -5.43 27.52 -0.05
N GLY A 242 -4.11 27.70 -0.04
CA GLY A 242 -3.24 27.53 1.11
C GLY A 242 -3.23 28.75 2.04
N ARG A 243 -2.48 28.66 3.15
CA ARG A 243 -2.40 29.74 4.16
C ARG A 243 -1.69 30.99 3.66
N ARG A 244 -0.86 30.90 2.62
CA ARG A 244 -0.15 32.04 2.03
C ARG A 244 -0.71 32.37 0.64
N PRO A 245 -0.72 33.65 0.22
CA PRO A 245 -1.06 34.02 -1.15
C PRO A 245 -0.23 33.23 -2.18
N GLY A 246 -0.86 32.75 -3.24
CA GLY A 246 -0.19 31.96 -4.28
C GLY A 246 0.28 30.55 -3.85
N SER A 247 -0.18 30.07 -2.68
CA SER A 247 0.04 28.68 -2.25
C SER A 247 -1.26 27.88 -2.26
N GLY A 248 -1.18 26.58 -2.51
CA GLY A 248 -2.30 25.65 -2.48
C GLY A 248 -1.87 24.27 -1.98
N LEU A 249 -2.86 23.42 -1.72
CA LEU A 249 -2.62 22.00 -1.41
C LEU A 249 -3.40 21.12 -2.38
N ALA A 250 -2.81 20.00 -2.79
CA ALA A 250 -3.52 18.94 -3.47
C ALA A 250 -3.29 17.60 -2.79
N THR A 251 -4.31 16.74 -2.80
CA THR A 251 -4.12 15.33 -2.47
C THR A 251 -3.51 14.63 -3.68
N PRO A 252 -2.36 13.94 -3.55
CA PRO A 252 -1.76 13.22 -4.68
C PRO A 252 -2.70 12.12 -5.17
N ILE A 253 -2.69 11.84 -6.47
CA ILE A 253 -3.59 10.84 -7.07
C ILE A 253 -3.33 9.43 -6.50
N THR A 254 -2.09 9.16 -6.08
CA THR A 254 -1.70 7.93 -5.40
C THR A 254 -2.41 7.72 -4.07
N ALA A 255 -2.99 8.76 -3.46
CA ALA A 255 -3.79 8.61 -2.24
C ALA A 255 -5.09 7.79 -2.46
N LEU A 256 -5.52 7.57 -3.71
CA LEU A 256 -6.60 6.62 -4.03
C LEU A 256 -6.30 5.19 -3.55
N ARG A 257 -5.01 4.83 -3.41
CA ARG A 257 -4.59 3.53 -2.87
C ARG A 257 -5.12 3.27 -1.46
N LYS A 258 -5.37 4.33 -0.69
CA LYS A 258 -5.97 4.23 0.66
C LYS A 258 -7.38 3.65 0.67
N LEU A 259 -8.05 3.54 -0.48
CA LEU A 259 -9.30 2.79 -0.59
C LEU A 259 -9.06 1.30 -0.35
N CYS A 260 -7.93 0.74 -0.76
CA CYS A 260 -7.58 -0.65 -0.41
C CYS A 260 -7.39 -0.80 1.10
N ASP A 261 -6.85 0.22 1.77
CA ASP A 261 -6.63 0.20 3.22
C ASP A 261 -7.91 0.25 4.03
N ALA A 262 -8.97 0.83 3.46
CA ALA A 262 -10.29 0.92 4.05
C ALA A 262 -11.13 -0.37 3.92
N GLY A 263 -10.52 -1.45 3.40
CA GLY A 263 -11.10 -2.79 3.38
C GLY A 263 -11.55 -3.26 1.98
N PRO A 264 -12.08 -4.50 1.89
CA PRO A 264 -12.36 -5.16 0.61
C PRO A 264 -13.33 -4.41 -0.31
N ARG A 265 -14.27 -3.65 0.26
CA ARG A 265 -15.19 -2.81 -0.52
C ARG A 265 -14.45 -1.68 -1.22
N GLY A 266 -13.55 -0.99 -0.51
CA GLY A 266 -12.76 0.10 -1.08
C GLY A 266 -11.81 -0.40 -2.17
N ALA A 267 -11.14 -1.54 -1.93
CA ALA A 267 -10.33 -2.21 -2.94
C ALA A 267 -11.11 -2.52 -4.23
N ARG A 268 -12.31 -3.11 -4.10
CA ARG A 268 -13.19 -3.40 -5.25
C ARG A 268 -13.56 -2.15 -6.04
N VAL A 269 -13.93 -1.06 -5.35
CA VAL A 269 -14.28 0.21 -6.01
C VAL A 269 -13.08 0.79 -6.76
N LEU A 270 -11.89 0.78 -6.15
CA LEU A 270 -10.67 1.26 -6.83
C LEU A 270 -10.37 0.46 -8.10
N HIS A 271 -10.40 -0.88 -8.01
CA HIS A 271 -10.12 -1.75 -9.15
C HIS A 271 -11.20 -1.66 -10.23
N GLU A 272 -12.47 -1.46 -9.87
CA GLU A 272 -13.55 -1.21 -10.84
C GLU A 272 -13.30 0.10 -11.62
N VAL A 273 -12.96 1.19 -10.92
CA VAL A 273 -12.64 2.48 -11.55
C VAL A 273 -11.43 2.35 -12.47
N LEU A 274 -10.32 1.76 -12.01
CA LEU A 274 -9.12 1.58 -12.83
C LEU A 274 -9.38 0.66 -14.03
N SER A 275 -10.15 -0.40 -13.85
CA SER A 275 -10.52 -1.31 -14.95
C SER A 275 -11.36 -0.60 -16.02
N ALA A 276 -12.36 0.19 -15.60
CA ALA A 276 -13.17 1.00 -16.51
C ALA A 276 -12.35 2.09 -17.22
N HIS A 277 -11.43 2.73 -16.49
CA HIS A 277 -10.50 3.74 -17.00
C HIS A 277 -9.62 3.20 -18.14
N ASP A 278 -8.88 2.11 -17.89
CA ASP A 278 -7.92 1.57 -18.85
C ASP A 278 -8.63 1.05 -20.12
N LYS A 279 -9.77 0.37 -19.96
CA LYS A 279 -10.60 -0.10 -21.09
C LYS A 279 -11.15 1.05 -21.92
N HIS A 280 -11.60 2.12 -21.26
CA HIS A 280 -12.08 3.31 -21.95
C HIS A 280 -11.01 3.96 -22.81
N HIS A 281 -9.80 4.12 -22.27
CA HIS A 281 -8.71 4.73 -23.03
C HIS A 281 -8.23 3.87 -24.20
N LEU A 282 -8.29 2.53 -24.12
CA LEU A 282 -8.07 1.68 -25.29
C LEU A 282 -9.18 1.84 -26.33
N ARG A 283 -10.47 1.85 -25.91
CA ARG A 283 -11.60 2.08 -26.82
C ARG A 283 -11.47 3.41 -27.56
N ARG A 284 -11.13 4.49 -26.86
CA ARG A 284 -10.89 5.82 -27.47
C ARG A 284 -9.66 5.84 -28.37
N TYR A 285 -8.61 5.08 -28.05
CA TYR A 285 -7.44 4.97 -28.90
C TYR A 285 -7.74 4.24 -30.23
N ASN A 286 -8.55 3.19 -30.20
CA ASN A 286 -8.98 2.46 -31.40
C ASN A 286 -10.02 3.24 -32.23
N GLY A 287 -10.75 4.15 -31.60
CA GLY A 287 -11.73 5.01 -32.28
C GLY A 287 -11.12 6.19 -33.04
N PHE A 288 -11.97 6.87 -33.79
CA PHE A 288 -11.63 8.15 -34.43
C PHE A 288 -11.69 9.30 -33.41
N GLY A 289 -10.89 10.35 -33.62
CA GLY A 289 -10.94 11.57 -32.80
C GLY A 289 -9.88 11.66 -31.70
N HIS A 290 -10.20 12.39 -30.63
CA HIS A 290 -9.27 12.61 -29.51
C HIS A 290 -9.10 11.34 -28.66
N SER A 291 -7.86 11.09 -28.22
CA SER A 291 -7.55 10.14 -27.15
C SER A 291 -6.32 10.60 -26.38
N TRP A 292 -6.28 10.29 -25.08
CA TRP A 292 -5.15 10.65 -24.22
C TRP A 292 -3.83 10.02 -24.69
N HIS A 293 -3.86 8.80 -25.23
CA HIS A 293 -2.69 8.17 -25.85
C HIS A 293 -2.12 9.00 -27.02
N ARG A 294 -2.98 9.48 -27.93
CA ARG A 294 -2.55 10.38 -29.02
C ARG A 294 -2.07 11.74 -28.48
N GLN A 295 -2.66 12.23 -27.40
CA GLN A 295 -2.21 13.46 -26.73
C GLN A 295 -0.81 13.27 -26.10
N HIS A 296 -0.56 12.15 -25.44
CA HIS A 296 0.76 11.82 -24.87
C HIS A 296 1.84 11.69 -25.94
N ALA A 297 1.53 11.09 -27.10
CA ALA A 297 2.46 11.04 -28.22
C ALA A 297 2.89 12.44 -28.70
N ARG A 298 2.00 13.44 -28.63
CA ARG A 298 2.31 14.84 -28.97
C ARG A 298 3.11 15.57 -27.89
N LEU A 299 2.91 15.20 -26.62
CA LEU A 299 3.57 15.79 -25.45
C LEU A 299 4.96 15.20 -25.15
N GLY A 300 5.36 14.13 -25.84
CA GLY A 300 6.65 13.46 -25.62
C GLY A 300 7.87 14.38 -25.71
N PRO A 301 9.05 13.98 -25.18
CA PRO A 301 10.23 14.83 -25.03
C PRO A 301 10.70 15.55 -26.31
N SER A 302 10.41 14.97 -27.48
CA SER A 302 10.76 15.51 -28.80
C SER A 302 9.55 16.00 -29.61
N GLY A 303 8.38 16.19 -28.99
CA GLY A 303 7.13 16.53 -29.69
C GLY A 303 6.58 15.38 -30.55
N GLY A 304 6.91 14.14 -30.19
CA GLY A 304 6.58 12.94 -30.92
C GLY A 304 6.94 11.67 -30.13
N GLU A 305 6.45 10.54 -30.61
CA GLU A 305 6.66 9.23 -29.99
C GLU A 305 7.94 8.55 -30.52
N PRO A 306 8.72 7.86 -29.66
CA PRO A 306 9.83 7.04 -30.12
C PRO A 306 9.39 5.97 -31.11
N ALA A 307 10.20 5.68 -32.14
CA ALA A 307 9.90 4.62 -33.11
C ALA A 307 9.89 3.21 -32.50
N TYR A 308 10.52 3.05 -31.34
CA TYR A 308 10.64 1.77 -30.63
C TYR A 308 10.63 2.03 -29.11
N GLY A 309 10.14 1.07 -28.33
CA GLY A 309 10.07 1.15 -26.88
C GLY A 309 8.70 0.78 -26.31
N PHE A 310 8.45 1.16 -25.06
CA PHE A 310 7.12 1.07 -24.45
C PHE A 310 6.23 2.24 -24.89
N THR A 311 5.82 2.15 -26.15
CA THR A 311 5.01 3.12 -26.88
C THR A 311 3.56 3.19 -26.38
N VAL A 312 2.83 4.25 -26.70
CA VAL A 312 1.46 4.55 -26.28
C VAL A 312 0.47 3.49 -26.76
N ASP A 313 0.68 2.87 -27.92
CA ASP A 313 -0.11 1.73 -28.41
C ASP A 313 0.10 0.50 -27.51
N ARG A 314 1.35 0.14 -27.24
CA ARG A 314 1.71 -0.98 -26.36
C ARG A 314 1.19 -0.76 -24.95
N ARG A 315 1.25 0.47 -24.45
CA ARG A 315 0.72 0.85 -23.13
C ARG A 315 -0.80 0.78 -23.09
N ALA A 316 -1.50 1.29 -24.11
CA ALA A 316 -2.96 1.22 -24.19
C ALA A 316 -3.47 -0.23 -24.17
N GLU A 317 -2.85 -1.09 -24.98
CA GLU A 317 -3.19 -2.51 -25.05
C GLU A 317 -2.91 -3.22 -23.73
N LEU A 318 -1.69 -3.06 -23.18
CA LEU A 318 -1.29 -3.74 -21.95
C LEU A 318 -2.19 -3.38 -20.77
N TYR A 319 -2.53 -2.11 -20.61
CA TYR A 319 -3.34 -1.66 -19.48
C TYR A 319 -4.78 -2.17 -19.58
N ALA A 320 -5.36 -2.21 -20.78
CA ALA A 320 -6.66 -2.83 -20.97
C ALA A 320 -6.64 -4.34 -20.70
N LEU A 321 -5.55 -5.05 -21.05
CA LEU A 321 -5.38 -6.47 -20.71
C LEU A 321 -5.23 -6.67 -19.20
N PHE A 322 -4.44 -5.83 -18.53
CA PHE A 322 -4.37 -5.82 -17.06
C PHE A 322 -5.72 -5.54 -16.39
N ALA A 323 -6.57 -4.72 -17.00
CA ALA A 323 -7.91 -4.45 -16.54
C ALA A 323 -8.91 -5.61 -16.73
N GLU A 324 -8.54 -6.65 -17.49
CA GLU A 324 -9.37 -7.84 -17.74
C GLU A 324 -9.00 -9.04 -16.87
N VAL A 325 -7.81 -9.05 -16.27
CA VAL A 325 -7.35 -10.10 -15.36
C VAL A 325 -7.65 -9.76 -13.90
N GLU A 326 -7.51 -10.75 -13.01
CA GLU A 326 -7.70 -10.55 -11.57
C GLU A 326 -6.71 -9.48 -11.04
N PRO A 327 -7.17 -8.53 -10.20
CA PRO A 327 -6.28 -7.54 -9.60
C PRO A 327 -5.20 -8.18 -8.71
N PRO A 328 -4.10 -7.45 -8.43
CA PRO A 328 -3.08 -7.94 -7.52
C PRO A 328 -3.63 -8.12 -6.10
N THR A 329 -3.05 -9.06 -5.36
CA THR A 329 -3.41 -9.35 -3.96
C THR A 329 -3.00 -8.23 -3.01
N GLY A 330 -1.95 -7.49 -3.34
CA GLY A 330 -1.43 -6.39 -2.56
C GLY A 330 -0.22 -5.74 -3.24
N ALA A 331 0.37 -4.75 -2.59
CA ALA A 331 1.49 -4.03 -3.14
C ALA A 331 2.78 -4.85 -3.21
N GLY A 332 3.04 -5.68 -2.21
CA GLY A 332 4.20 -6.57 -2.21
C GLY A 332 4.23 -7.49 -3.44
N GLN A 333 3.08 -7.98 -3.90
CA GLN A 333 3.02 -8.78 -5.14
C GLN A 333 3.48 -7.98 -6.36
N VAL A 334 2.97 -6.76 -6.53
CA VAL A 334 3.37 -5.90 -7.66
C VAL A 334 4.84 -5.52 -7.58
N LEU A 335 5.31 -5.14 -6.38
CA LEU A 335 6.71 -4.76 -6.14
C LEU A 335 7.66 -5.93 -6.35
N GLN A 336 7.32 -7.13 -5.92
CA GLN A 336 8.13 -8.33 -6.16
C GLN A 336 8.33 -8.54 -7.67
N LEU A 337 7.24 -8.61 -8.43
CA LEU A 337 7.33 -8.90 -9.87
C LEU A 337 8.05 -7.78 -10.64
N ALA A 338 7.84 -6.52 -10.25
CA ALA A 338 8.53 -5.38 -10.86
C ALA A 338 10.04 -5.37 -10.53
N ASN A 339 10.42 -5.64 -9.27
CA ASN A 339 11.82 -5.71 -8.87
C ASN A 339 12.55 -6.88 -9.56
N GLU A 340 11.92 -8.06 -9.64
CA GLU A 340 12.51 -9.19 -10.35
C GLU A 340 12.67 -8.90 -11.85
N ALA A 341 11.67 -8.29 -12.50
CA ALA A 341 11.76 -7.91 -13.92
C ALA A 341 12.89 -6.88 -14.16
N ARG A 342 13.04 -5.92 -13.24
CA ARG A 342 14.12 -4.94 -13.24
C ARG A 342 15.50 -5.59 -13.09
N ASN A 343 15.65 -6.49 -12.13
CA ASN A 343 16.93 -7.15 -11.85
C ASN A 343 17.39 -7.96 -13.07
N MET A 344 16.47 -8.59 -13.79
CA MET A 344 16.75 -9.35 -15.01
C MET A 344 17.31 -8.50 -16.18
N VAL A 345 17.07 -7.19 -16.19
CA VAL A 345 17.63 -6.28 -17.21
C VAL A 345 18.87 -5.52 -16.70
N LEU A 346 19.50 -6.03 -15.63
CA LEU A 346 20.73 -5.49 -15.02
C LEU A 346 20.66 -3.98 -14.74
N ARG A 347 19.47 -3.50 -14.34
CA ARG A 347 19.31 -2.11 -13.95
C ARG A 347 19.83 -1.90 -12.54
N TRP A 348 20.57 -0.81 -12.37
CA TRP A 348 20.93 -0.30 -11.04
C TRP A 348 19.69 -0.22 -10.14
N PRO A 349 19.82 -0.53 -8.84
CA PRO A 349 18.72 -0.39 -7.90
C PRO A 349 18.16 1.03 -7.98
N TYR A 350 16.84 1.16 -8.11
CA TYR A 350 16.18 2.41 -7.76
C TYR A 350 15.93 2.38 -6.24
N THR A 351 16.08 3.52 -5.59
CA THR A 351 15.43 3.75 -4.31
C THR A 351 13.94 3.89 -4.60
N LEU A 352 13.12 2.91 -4.22
CA LEU A 352 11.68 3.13 -4.11
C LEU A 352 11.47 4.08 -2.95
N ARG A 353 11.55 5.38 -3.23
CA ARG A 353 10.96 6.36 -2.34
C ARG A 353 9.45 6.20 -2.50
N ASP A 354 8.91 5.35 -1.62
CA ASP A 354 7.52 5.39 -1.22
C ASP A 354 6.49 5.11 -2.32
N HIS A 355 6.39 3.82 -2.63
CA HIS A 355 5.38 3.34 -3.54
C HIS A 355 4.68 2.08 -3.01
N ASP A 356 3.36 2.17 -2.92
CA ASP A 356 2.48 1.09 -2.48
C ASP A 356 1.53 0.73 -3.64
N PRO A 357 2.04 0.19 -4.77
CA PRO A 357 1.25 -0.01 -5.99
C PRO A 357 0.07 -0.94 -5.72
N ARG A 358 -1.14 -0.56 -6.16
CA ARG A 358 -2.36 -1.37 -5.94
C ARG A 358 -2.93 -1.93 -7.24
N SER A 359 -2.21 -1.82 -8.36
CA SER A 359 -2.65 -2.29 -9.68
C SER A 359 -1.48 -2.72 -10.56
N TRP A 360 -1.75 -3.59 -11.54
CA TRP A 360 -0.74 -4.05 -12.48
C TRP A 360 -0.17 -2.92 -13.35
N ARG A 361 -0.99 -1.92 -13.71
CA ARG A 361 -0.57 -0.72 -14.46
C ARG A 361 0.51 0.07 -13.72
N GLU A 362 0.40 0.20 -12.41
CA GLU A 362 1.37 0.93 -11.59
C GLU A 362 2.70 0.19 -11.51
N GLY A 363 2.69 -1.15 -11.50
CA GLY A 363 3.92 -1.94 -11.58
C GLY A 363 4.65 -1.78 -12.92
N ALA A 364 3.93 -1.61 -14.03
CA ALA A 364 4.54 -1.24 -15.30
C ALA A 364 5.12 0.20 -15.25
N GLY A 365 4.39 1.13 -14.63
CA GLY A 365 4.83 2.51 -14.37
C GLY A 365 6.21 2.62 -13.73
N LEU A 366 6.47 1.76 -12.72
CA LEU A 366 7.76 1.68 -12.03
C LEU A 366 8.96 1.34 -12.94
N LEU A 367 8.72 0.70 -14.08
CA LEU A 367 9.79 0.18 -14.95
C LEU A 367 10.29 1.19 -15.98
N TYR A 368 9.52 2.25 -16.22
CA TYR A 368 9.88 3.37 -17.09
C TYR A 368 9.89 4.73 -16.38
N ASP A 369 9.80 4.74 -15.05
CA ASP A 369 9.98 5.95 -14.26
C ASP A 369 11.42 6.51 -14.32
N PRO A 370 11.60 7.84 -14.19
CA PRO A 370 12.93 8.45 -14.14
C PRO A 370 13.63 8.04 -12.84
N ARG A 371 14.96 7.95 -12.88
CA ARG A 371 15.77 7.52 -11.73
C ARG A 371 16.04 8.68 -10.76
N ASP A 372 16.09 8.40 -9.47
CA ASP A 372 16.47 9.36 -8.43
C ASP A 372 18.00 9.56 -8.30
N ASP A 373 18.37 10.75 -7.82
CA ASP A 373 19.68 11.20 -7.26
C ASP A 373 20.84 11.61 -8.18
N SER A 374 20.70 11.67 -9.51
CA SER A 374 21.64 12.47 -10.32
C SER A 374 20.94 13.70 -10.90
N THR A 375 21.62 14.83 -10.91
CA THR A 375 21.19 16.17 -11.36
C THR A 375 20.70 16.27 -12.82
N ALA A 376 20.40 15.14 -13.47
CA ALA A 376 19.60 15.05 -14.67
C ALA A 376 18.60 13.89 -14.51
N GLU A 377 17.30 14.20 -14.54
CA GLU A 377 16.19 13.24 -14.63
C GLU A 377 16.26 12.46 -15.95
N VAL A 378 17.15 11.47 -16.04
CA VAL A 378 17.28 10.64 -17.25
C VAL A 378 16.25 9.51 -17.16
N GLU A 379 15.15 9.65 -17.93
CA GLU A 379 14.27 8.52 -18.21
C GLU A 379 15.09 7.37 -18.80
N PRO A 380 14.77 6.11 -18.48
CA PRO A 380 15.49 5.00 -19.06
C PRO A 380 15.37 5.01 -20.58
N SER A 381 16.35 4.42 -21.27
CA SER A 381 16.19 4.19 -22.71
C SER A 381 14.89 3.42 -22.97
N SER A 382 14.21 3.82 -24.04
CA SER A 382 12.95 3.24 -24.52
C SER A 382 12.98 1.71 -24.56
N ASP A 383 14.15 1.17 -24.90
CA ASP A 383 14.39 -0.25 -25.14
C ASP A 383 14.40 -1.03 -23.83
N LEU A 384 15.17 -0.53 -22.85
CA LEU A 384 15.22 -1.14 -21.51
C LEU A 384 13.88 -1.01 -20.79
N ALA A 385 13.10 0.04 -21.07
CA ALA A 385 11.77 0.20 -20.51
C ALA A 385 10.83 -0.89 -21.05
N LEU A 386 10.85 -1.11 -22.36
CA LEU A 386 10.06 -2.16 -23.00
C LEU A 386 10.46 -3.57 -22.50
N GLU A 387 11.76 -3.87 -22.45
CA GLU A 387 12.26 -5.16 -21.99
C GLU A 387 11.80 -5.48 -20.57
N ALA A 388 11.92 -4.52 -19.65
CA ALA A 388 11.47 -4.68 -18.28
C ALA A 388 9.94 -4.87 -18.20
N VAL A 389 9.16 -4.08 -18.95
CA VAL A 389 7.69 -4.20 -18.97
C VAL A 389 7.22 -5.54 -19.53
N VAL A 390 7.85 -6.05 -20.59
CA VAL A 390 7.51 -7.37 -21.16
C VAL A 390 7.81 -8.49 -20.16
N LEU A 391 8.96 -8.45 -19.48
CA LEU A 391 9.30 -9.41 -18.43
C LEU A 391 8.31 -9.35 -17.26
N TYR A 392 7.92 -8.14 -16.85
CA TYR A 392 6.93 -7.95 -15.80
C TYR A 392 5.56 -8.50 -16.21
N ALA A 393 5.06 -8.21 -17.42
CA ALA A 393 3.82 -8.77 -17.93
C ALA A 393 3.87 -10.31 -18.04
N ALA A 394 5.02 -10.87 -18.44
CA ALA A 394 5.25 -12.32 -18.45
C ALA A 394 5.16 -12.91 -17.04
N LYS A 395 5.75 -12.25 -16.04
CA LYS A 395 5.69 -12.65 -14.63
C LYS A 395 4.28 -12.57 -14.05
N VAL A 396 3.54 -11.49 -14.34
CA VAL A 396 2.12 -11.34 -13.96
C VAL A 396 1.30 -12.50 -14.54
N THR A 397 1.48 -12.78 -15.83
CA THR A 397 0.83 -13.92 -16.52
C THR A 397 1.14 -15.25 -15.83
N ALA A 398 2.41 -15.51 -15.52
CA ALA A 398 2.83 -16.73 -14.84
C ALA A 398 2.28 -16.83 -13.40
N ALA A 399 2.26 -15.73 -12.66
CA ALA A 399 1.71 -15.68 -11.30
C ALA A 399 0.21 -15.97 -11.29
N LEU A 400 -0.55 -15.33 -12.18
CA LEU A 400 -2.00 -15.56 -12.32
C LEU A 400 -2.32 -16.98 -12.77
N THR A 401 -1.56 -17.54 -13.72
CA THR A 401 -1.71 -18.92 -14.18
C THR A 401 -1.53 -19.91 -13.03
N ARG A 402 -0.48 -19.73 -12.21
CA ARG A 402 -0.19 -20.61 -11.06
C ARG A 402 -1.22 -20.52 -9.95
N SER A 403 -1.78 -19.33 -9.73
CA SER A 403 -2.78 -19.13 -8.68
C SER A 403 -4.06 -19.95 -8.89
N GLY A 404 -4.33 -20.40 -10.13
CA GLY A 404 -5.56 -21.12 -10.47
C GLY A 404 -6.84 -20.30 -10.24
N LYS A 405 -6.72 -18.97 -10.07
CA LYS A 405 -7.85 -18.08 -9.78
C LYS A 405 -8.73 -17.83 -11.02
N ALA A 406 -8.25 -18.12 -12.22
CA ALA A 406 -9.05 -18.04 -13.45
C ALA A 406 -10.09 -19.16 -13.50
N ARG A 407 -11.26 -18.92 -12.90
CA ARG A 407 -12.36 -19.91 -12.82
C ARG A 407 -13.44 -19.71 -13.87
N THR A 408 -13.48 -18.54 -14.52
CA THR A 408 -14.50 -18.21 -15.51
C THR A 408 -13.94 -18.27 -16.93
N PRO A 409 -14.75 -18.62 -17.94
CA PRO A 409 -14.32 -18.56 -19.34
C PRO A 409 -13.79 -17.19 -19.77
N ARG A 410 -14.32 -16.11 -19.18
CA ARG A 410 -13.83 -14.75 -19.40
C ARG A 410 -12.41 -14.57 -18.85
N ALA A 411 -12.17 -14.95 -17.60
CA ALA A 411 -10.85 -14.83 -16.98
C ALA A 411 -9.78 -15.68 -17.70
N ILE A 412 -10.16 -16.88 -18.17
CA ILE A 412 -9.28 -17.75 -18.97
C ILE A 412 -8.90 -17.06 -20.29
N ARG A 413 -9.86 -16.46 -21.00
CA ARG A 413 -9.58 -15.69 -22.23
C ARG A 413 -8.71 -14.48 -21.96
N ALA A 414 -9.03 -13.67 -20.96
CA ALA A 414 -8.24 -12.50 -20.59
C ALA A 414 -6.77 -12.84 -20.31
N LEU A 415 -6.52 -13.97 -19.62
CA LEU A 415 -5.17 -14.45 -19.35
C LEU A 415 -4.47 -14.95 -20.62
N ALA A 416 -5.20 -15.61 -21.53
CA ALA A 416 -4.67 -16.02 -22.83
C ALA A 416 -4.32 -14.82 -23.71
N ASP A 417 -5.17 -13.80 -23.76
CA ASP A 417 -4.95 -12.56 -24.50
C ASP A 417 -3.72 -11.80 -23.96
N LEU A 418 -3.54 -11.77 -22.63
CA LEU A 418 -2.34 -11.21 -22.00
C LEU A 418 -1.08 -12.01 -22.38
N ARG A 419 -1.15 -13.34 -22.34
CA ARG A 419 -0.04 -14.20 -22.78
C ARG A 419 0.32 -13.96 -24.25
N GLU A 420 -0.67 -13.86 -25.12
CA GLU A 420 -0.46 -13.59 -26.54
C GLU A 420 0.20 -12.23 -26.76
N TRP A 421 -0.24 -11.19 -26.03
CA TRP A 421 0.41 -9.88 -26.05
C TRP A 421 1.87 -9.97 -25.64
N VAL A 422 2.20 -10.71 -24.58
CA VAL A 422 3.58 -10.91 -24.12
C VAL A 422 4.42 -11.59 -25.21
N GLU A 423 3.94 -12.71 -25.76
CA GLU A 423 4.66 -13.47 -26.78
C GLU A 423 4.87 -12.65 -28.06
N ARG A 424 3.85 -11.89 -28.50
CA ARG A 424 3.93 -11.00 -29.65
C ARG A 424 4.92 -9.86 -29.45
N THR A 425 4.86 -9.22 -28.29
CA THR A 425 5.71 -8.08 -27.94
C THR A 425 7.16 -8.53 -27.70
N ALA A 426 7.36 -9.71 -27.12
CA ALA A 426 8.67 -10.32 -26.92
C ALA A 426 9.43 -10.53 -28.24
N ARG A 427 8.73 -10.96 -29.33
CA ARG A 427 9.34 -11.13 -30.66
C ARG A 427 9.95 -9.86 -31.23
N THR A 428 9.54 -8.68 -30.76
CA THR A 428 10.09 -7.40 -31.22
C THR A 428 11.27 -6.91 -30.36
N LEU A 429 11.59 -7.57 -29.25
CA LEU A 429 12.64 -7.10 -28.33
C LEU A 429 14.02 -7.15 -28.99
N LEU A 430 14.75 -6.04 -29.00
CA LEU A 430 16.09 -5.98 -29.59
C LEU A 430 17.11 -6.87 -28.86
N ASN A 431 17.00 -7.02 -27.54
CA ASN A 431 17.88 -7.88 -26.75
C ASN A 431 17.51 -9.36 -26.87
N ASP A 432 18.33 -10.13 -27.59
CA ASP A 432 18.13 -11.58 -27.82
C ASP A 432 18.15 -12.40 -26.52
N VAL A 433 18.95 -11.99 -25.51
CA VAL A 433 19.04 -12.70 -24.23
C VAL A 433 17.72 -12.58 -23.46
N ILE A 434 17.18 -11.36 -23.37
CA ILE A 434 15.88 -11.12 -22.71
C ILE A 434 14.77 -11.81 -23.50
N ARG A 435 14.79 -11.69 -24.83
CA ARG A 435 13.83 -12.35 -25.74
C ARG A 435 13.78 -13.86 -25.50
N ALA A 436 14.94 -14.53 -25.44
CA ALA A 436 15.04 -15.96 -25.20
C ALA A 436 14.59 -16.38 -23.78
N ARG A 437 14.61 -15.45 -22.81
CA ARG A 437 14.21 -15.71 -21.43
C ARG A 437 12.71 -15.67 -21.20
N VAL A 438 11.96 -14.88 -21.99
CA VAL A 438 10.50 -14.68 -21.82
C VAL A 438 9.70 -16.00 -21.79
N PRO A 439 9.89 -16.97 -22.70
CA PRO A 439 9.16 -18.24 -22.64
C PRO A 439 9.38 -19.00 -21.32
N GLY A 440 10.63 -19.04 -20.83
CA GLY A 440 10.95 -19.69 -19.56
C GLY A 440 10.30 -19.00 -18.34
N VAL A 441 10.08 -17.68 -18.42
CA VAL A 441 9.33 -16.94 -17.39
C VAL A 441 7.85 -17.31 -17.45
N LEU A 442 7.25 -17.37 -18.64
CA LEU A 442 5.84 -17.73 -18.81
C LEU A 442 5.53 -19.14 -18.30
N ASP A 443 6.42 -20.11 -18.55
CA ASP A 443 6.15 -21.52 -18.29
C ASP A 443 6.61 -21.99 -16.90
N GLY A 444 7.59 -21.31 -16.29
CA GLY A 444 8.30 -21.83 -15.11
C GLY A 444 8.58 -20.83 -13.99
N HIS A 445 8.11 -19.58 -14.06
CA HIS A 445 8.46 -18.59 -13.05
C HIS A 445 7.91 -18.97 -11.66
N ARG A 446 8.82 -19.37 -10.76
CA ARG A 446 8.60 -19.37 -9.31
C ARG A 446 9.11 -18.04 -8.75
N PRO A 447 8.36 -17.36 -7.86
CA PRO A 447 8.80 -16.13 -7.24
C PRO A 447 10.07 -16.46 -6.46
N ALA A 448 11.10 -15.64 -6.62
CA ALA A 448 12.32 -15.86 -5.87
C ALA A 448 12.01 -15.65 -4.39
N SER A 449 12.28 -16.65 -3.54
CA SER A 449 12.16 -16.47 -2.09
C SER A 449 13.10 -15.37 -1.59
N ALA A 450 14.20 -15.12 -2.32
CA ALA A 450 15.15 -14.04 -2.06
C ALA A 450 14.57 -12.65 -2.38
N ALA A 451 13.56 -12.54 -3.24
CA ALA A 451 12.91 -11.26 -3.55
C ALA A 451 11.88 -10.82 -2.48
N ARG A 452 11.60 -11.65 -1.48
CA ARG A 452 10.69 -11.34 -0.38
C ARG A 452 11.44 -10.60 0.72
N ALA A 453 10.85 -9.51 1.17
CA ALA A 453 11.40 -8.72 2.27
C ALA A 453 10.65 -9.04 3.56
N ASP A 454 11.34 -8.95 4.69
CA ASP A 454 10.73 -8.92 6.02
C ASP A 454 10.74 -7.50 6.58
N VAL A 455 10.08 -7.29 7.71
CA VAL A 455 10.04 -5.98 8.37
C VAL A 455 10.95 -5.98 9.59
N LEU A 456 11.79 -4.96 9.68
CA LEU A 456 12.57 -4.63 10.88
C LEU A 456 11.95 -3.41 11.55
N VAL A 457 11.63 -3.55 12.84
CA VAL A 457 11.29 -2.45 13.73
C VAL A 457 12.42 -2.27 14.71
N GLU A 458 13.13 -1.16 14.60
CA GLU A 458 14.25 -0.81 15.45
C GLU A 458 13.83 0.27 16.44
N ILE A 459 14.06 0.02 17.73
CA ILE A 459 13.86 1.00 18.80
C ILE A 459 15.22 1.33 19.40
N GLU A 460 15.55 2.61 19.48
CA GLU A 460 16.82 3.07 20.06
C GLU A 460 16.77 3.05 21.60
N PRO A 461 17.91 2.80 22.28
CA PRO A 461 17.98 2.84 23.73
C PRO A 461 17.74 4.26 24.25
N ASP A 462 17.16 4.36 25.45
CA ASP A 462 17.01 5.63 26.15
C ASP A 462 18.34 6.01 26.81
N ILE A 463 19.21 6.68 26.04
CA ILE A 463 20.57 7.05 26.47
C ILE A 463 20.54 8.04 27.64
N TYR A 464 19.48 8.84 27.76
CA TYR A 464 19.37 9.93 28.73
C TYR A 464 18.49 9.61 29.95
N GLY A 465 17.91 8.41 30.03
CA GLY A 465 16.99 8.04 31.12
C GLY A 465 15.68 8.84 31.12
N SER A 466 15.28 9.35 29.95
CA SER A 466 14.10 10.20 29.74
C SER A 466 12.78 9.41 29.64
N GLY A 467 12.85 8.09 29.53
CA GLY A 467 11.73 7.20 29.23
C GLY A 467 11.24 7.30 27.78
N ARG A 468 12.06 7.86 26.87
CA ARG A 468 11.71 8.10 25.47
C ARG A 468 12.68 7.40 24.53
N HIS A 469 12.16 7.07 23.35
CA HIS A 469 12.87 6.27 22.36
C HIS A 469 12.65 6.83 20.95
N ALA A 470 13.72 6.91 20.17
CA ALA A 470 13.63 7.00 18.73
C ALA A 470 13.31 5.62 18.13
N TRP A 471 12.72 5.60 16.93
CA TRP A 471 12.36 4.36 16.25
C TRP A 471 12.57 4.47 14.74
N ARG A 472 12.76 3.32 14.09
CA ARG A 472 12.86 3.16 12.63
C ARG A 472 12.14 1.89 12.19
N VAL A 473 11.42 1.97 11.07
CA VAL A 473 10.87 0.81 10.37
C VAL A 473 11.56 0.67 9.03
N ALA A 474 12.03 -0.54 8.71
CA ALA A 474 12.73 -0.83 7.47
C ALA A 474 12.27 -2.17 6.86
N LEU A 475 12.41 -2.27 5.54
CA LEU A 475 12.31 -3.51 4.79
C LEU A 475 13.69 -4.19 4.81
N VAL A 476 13.73 -5.49 5.05
CA VAL A 476 14.96 -6.28 5.07
C VAL A 476 14.92 -7.31 3.95
N ARG A 477 15.85 -7.22 3.01
CA ARG A 477 16.03 -8.22 1.94
C ARG A 477 17.30 -9.03 2.15
N PRO A 478 17.29 -10.32 1.81
CA PRO A 478 18.53 -11.08 1.72
C PRO A 478 19.39 -10.51 0.58
N ALA A 479 20.70 -10.41 0.80
CA ALA A 479 21.64 -10.04 -0.26
C ALA A 479 21.66 -11.16 -1.32
N ASP A 480 21.19 -10.88 -2.52
CA ASP A 480 21.42 -11.76 -3.67
C ASP A 480 22.89 -11.65 -4.09
N LYS A 481 23.72 -12.61 -3.71
CA LYS A 481 25.02 -12.84 -4.38
C LYS A 481 24.94 -13.86 -5.52
N ASP A 482 23.88 -14.68 -5.58
CA ASP A 482 23.80 -15.83 -6.51
C ASP A 482 23.14 -15.55 -7.87
N ASP A 483 22.45 -14.41 -8.07
CA ASP A 483 21.83 -14.10 -9.37
C ASP A 483 22.81 -13.51 -10.41
N LEU A 484 24.06 -13.26 -10.02
CA LEU A 484 25.14 -12.81 -10.91
C LEU A 484 25.91 -13.97 -11.57
N HIS A 485 25.68 -15.23 -11.17
CA HIS A 485 26.33 -16.39 -11.76
C HIS A 485 25.33 -17.22 -12.56
N GLY A 486 25.22 -16.77 -13.82
CA GLY A 486 24.48 -17.33 -14.94
C GLY A 486 24.04 -18.80 -14.85
N GLY A 487 22.83 -19.02 -15.36
CA GLY A 487 22.47 -20.27 -16.03
C GLY A 487 23.39 -20.53 -17.22
N ALA A 488 24.62 -20.95 -16.97
CA ALA A 488 25.39 -21.73 -17.89
C ALA A 488 24.99 -23.19 -17.67
N ALA A 489 24.45 -23.82 -18.71
CA ALA A 489 24.31 -25.27 -18.75
C ALA A 489 25.66 -25.93 -18.36
N PRO A 490 25.67 -27.05 -17.64
CA PRO A 490 26.92 -27.72 -17.29
C PRO A 490 27.61 -28.16 -18.58
N ALA A 491 28.69 -27.47 -18.95
CA ALA A 491 29.62 -28.00 -19.91
C ALA A 491 30.27 -29.23 -19.27
N LEU A 492 30.17 -30.37 -19.96
CA LEU A 492 30.79 -31.63 -19.54
C LEU A 492 32.28 -31.42 -19.23
N GLY A 493 32.71 -31.91 -18.06
CA GLY A 493 34.09 -32.41 -17.89
C GLY A 493 35.11 -31.49 -17.21
N ALA A 494 34.74 -30.73 -16.18
CA ALA A 494 35.73 -30.13 -15.27
C ALA A 494 35.60 -30.75 -13.87
N VAL A 495 36.59 -31.57 -13.50
CA VAL A 495 36.80 -32.03 -12.13
C VAL A 495 37.27 -30.81 -11.34
N VAL A 496 36.45 -30.31 -10.42
CA VAL A 496 36.86 -29.26 -9.47
C VAL A 496 37.28 -29.96 -8.18
N GLU A 497 38.56 -29.86 -7.85
CA GLU A 497 39.09 -30.32 -6.58
C GLU A 497 38.44 -29.56 -5.42
N ALA A 498 38.17 -30.28 -4.33
CA ALA A 498 37.61 -29.77 -3.09
C ALA A 498 38.62 -28.84 -2.39
N GLY A 499 38.63 -27.57 -2.81
CA GLY A 499 39.31 -26.48 -2.14
C GLY A 499 38.39 -25.82 -1.12
N ASP A 500 38.85 -25.79 0.13
CA ASP A 500 38.35 -25.13 1.33
C ASP A 500 37.29 -24.04 1.11
N SER A 501 36.01 -24.41 1.24
CA SER A 501 34.90 -23.47 1.26
C SER A 501 34.87 -22.75 2.61
N SER A 502 35.61 -21.63 2.73
CA SER A 502 35.35 -20.67 3.80
C SER A 502 33.87 -20.25 3.74
N PRO A 503 33.11 -20.35 4.85
CA PRO A 503 31.68 -20.06 4.84
C PRO A 503 31.45 -18.57 4.61
N ALA A 504 30.99 -18.24 3.40
CA ALA A 504 30.34 -17.00 2.96
C ALA A 504 30.32 -15.87 4.02
N GLU A 505 31.46 -15.18 4.14
CA GLU A 505 31.59 -13.96 4.91
C GLU A 505 30.74 -12.86 4.23
N ASP A 506 29.86 -12.24 5.00
CA ASP A 506 29.07 -11.05 4.65
C ASP A 506 28.10 -11.18 3.47
N ALA A 507 27.00 -11.94 3.65
CA ALA A 507 25.78 -11.63 2.92
C ALA A 507 25.17 -10.33 3.51
N GLU A 508 25.63 -9.17 3.02
CA GLU A 508 25.15 -7.84 3.42
C GLU A 508 23.63 -7.72 3.21
N ARG A 509 22.84 -7.80 4.28
CA ARG A 509 21.38 -7.59 4.17
C ARG A 509 21.11 -6.16 3.69
N GLU A 510 20.28 -6.02 2.67
CA GLU A 510 19.83 -4.69 2.23
C GLU A 510 18.68 -4.24 3.14
N GLU A 511 18.89 -3.13 3.85
CA GLU A 511 17.86 -2.48 4.65
C GLU A 511 17.39 -1.18 4.00
N ILE A 512 16.10 -1.12 3.65
CA ILE A 512 15.49 0.08 3.06
C ILE A 512 14.56 0.68 4.10
N THR A 513 14.93 1.86 4.63
CA THR A 513 14.11 2.56 5.62
C THR A 513 12.80 3.04 5.01
N VAL A 514 11.68 2.66 5.64
CA VAL A 514 10.33 3.11 5.30
C VAL A 514 10.05 4.44 5.99
N GLU A 515 10.22 4.48 7.31
CA GLU A 515 10.06 5.70 8.10
C GLU A 515 10.92 5.62 9.37
N GLN A 516 11.32 6.77 9.87
CA GLN A 516 11.98 6.91 11.15
C GLN A 516 11.42 8.11 11.92
N SER A 517 11.43 8.00 13.25
CA SER A 517 10.95 9.06 14.14
C SER A 517 11.76 10.34 13.97
N ARG A 518 11.08 11.49 13.92
CA ARG A 518 11.74 12.81 14.02
C ARG A 518 11.96 13.26 15.46
N GLU A 519 11.16 12.73 16.37
CA GLU A 519 11.17 13.05 17.79
C GLU A 519 11.05 11.75 18.59
N GLU A 520 11.68 11.71 19.77
CA GLU A 520 11.59 10.55 20.66
C GLU A 520 10.22 10.46 21.33
N VAL A 521 9.66 9.26 21.35
CA VAL A 521 8.33 8.98 21.89
C VAL A 521 8.42 8.23 23.22
N PRO A 522 7.53 8.52 24.18
CA PRO A 522 7.50 7.76 25.43
C PRO A 522 7.08 6.32 25.16
N ARG A 523 7.55 5.37 26.00
CA ARG A 523 7.23 3.94 25.89
C ARG A 523 5.74 3.65 25.63
N SER A 524 4.85 4.29 26.38
CA SER A 524 3.39 4.10 26.29
C SER A 524 2.76 4.52 24.95
N ARG A 525 3.51 5.22 24.09
CA ARG A 525 3.05 5.66 22.75
C ARG A 525 3.79 4.96 21.61
N LEU A 526 4.71 4.04 21.90
CA LEU A 526 5.52 3.37 20.87
C LEU A 526 4.66 2.66 19.82
N GLU A 527 3.70 1.83 20.24
CA GLU A 527 2.82 1.11 19.31
C GLU A 527 2.09 2.09 18.37
N GLY A 528 1.48 3.13 18.94
CA GLY A 528 0.76 4.15 18.16
C GLY A 528 1.65 4.93 17.20
N ALA A 529 2.90 5.22 17.59
CA ALA A 529 3.85 5.97 16.78
C ALA A 529 4.38 5.15 15.59
N VAL A 530 4.63 3.86 15.77
CA VAL A 530 5.20 2.97 14.75
C VAL A 530 4.12 2.42 13.80
N ARG A 531 2.85 2.37 14.24
CA ARG A 531 1.73 1.70 13.55
C ARG A 531 1.63 1.99 12.05
N ALA A 532 1.69 3.26 11.64
CA ALA A 532 1.52 3.66 10.25
C ALA A 532 2.67 3.14 9.36
N ALA A 533 3.91 3.35 9.81
CA ALA A 533 5.11 2.87 9.13
C ALA A 533 5.14 1.33 9.06
N LEU A 534 4.76 0.66 10.13
CA LEU A 534 4.65 -0.80 10.18
C LEU A 534 3.59 -1.32 9.19
N SER A 535 2.41 -0.70 9.14
CA SER A 535 1.39 -1.07 8.13
C SER A 535 1.95 -0.96 6.72
N GLN A 536 2.55 0.20 6.39
CA GLN A 536 3.13 0.45 5.07
C GLN A 536 4.25 -0.56 4.72
N ALA A 537 5.07 -0.94 5.69
CA ALA A 537 6.12 -1.94 5.48
C ALA A 537 5.52 -3.33 5.18
N LEU A 538 4.50 -3.74 5.96
CA LEU A 538 3.82 -5.02 5.76
C LEU A 538 3.09 -5.07 4.40
N ASP A 539 2.45 -3.98 3.97
CA ASP A 539 1.81 -3.89 2.65
C ASP A 539 2.79 -4.15 1.50
N GLN A 540 4.06 -3.73 1.65
CA GLN A 540 5.12 -3.92 0.67
C GLN A 540 5.80 -5.30 0.74
N CYS A 541 5.74 -5.96 1.89
CA CYS A 541 6.40 -7.25 2.12
C CYS A 541 5.47 -8.45 1.94
N ASP A 542 4.17 -8.29 2.16
CA ASP A 542 3.19 -9.36 2.01
C ASP A 542 2.97 -9.65 0.52
N VAL A 543 3.14 -10.92 0.13
CA VAL A 543 3.05 -11.35 -1.27
C VAL A 543 2.24 -12.63 -1.39
N ASP A 544 1.10 -12.56 -2.08
CA ASP A 544 0.18 -13.69 -2.20
C ASP A 544 -0.17 -14.24 -0.80
N ASP A 545 0.01 -15.54 -0.58
CA ASP A 545 -0.22 -16.17 0.71
C ASP A 545 0.91 -15.91 1.71
N HIS A 546 2.04 -15.32 1.28
CA HIS A 546 3.21 -15.06 2.12
C HIS A 546 3.03 -13.79 2.95
N LEU A 547 2.98 -13.98 4.27
CA LEU A 547 3.04 -12.87 5.23
C LEU A 547 4.49 -12.64 5.66
N ALA A 548 4.90 -11.38 5.73
CA ALA A 548 6.21 -10.97 6.21
C ALA A 548 6.41 -11.28 7.70
N ALA A 549 7.61 -11.70 8.08
CA ALA A 549 8.03 -11.73 9.47
C ALA A 549 8.32 -10.31 9.97
N VAL A 550 8.20 -10.10 11.28
CA VAL A 550 8.53 -8.84 11.94
C VAL A 550 9.63 -9.09 12.97
N GLU A 551 10.80 -8.53 12.71
CA GLU A 551 11.94 -8.51 13.62
C GLU A 551 11.89 -7.23 14.46
N PHE A 552 11.80 -7.36 15.78
CA PHE A 552 11.88 -6.23 16.70
C PHE A 552 13.28 -6.16 17.32
N LEU A 553 14.07 -5.18 16.88
CA LEU A 553 15.38 -4.89 17.46
C LEU A 553 15.21 -3.92 18.62
N LEU A 554 15.21 -4.46 19.85
CA LEU A 554 14.81 -3.74 21.05
C LEU A 554 16.00 -3.52 22.01
N PRO A 555 16.03 -2.39 22.73
CA PRO A 555 16.89 -2.27 23.89
C PRO A 555 16.39 -3.22 24.99
N ARG A 556 17.31 -3.74 25.80
CA ARG A 556 16.99 -4.77 26.82
C ARG A 556 15.88 -4.36 27.78
N ALA A 557 15.78 -3.07 28.12
CA ALA A 557 14.71 -2.52 28.96
C ALA A 557 13.29 -2.68 28.37
N LEU A 558 13.19 -2.90 27.06
CA LEU A 558 11.94 -3.10 26.32
C LEU A 558 11.72 -4.56 25.88
N PHE A 559 12.51 -5.53 26.36
CA PHE A 559 12.31 -6.94 26.01
C PHE A 559 10.92 -7.48 26.36
N ASP A 560 10.28 -6.93 27.39
CA ASP A 560 8.91 -7.31 27.78
C ASP A 560 7.83 -6.44 27.13
N GLU A 561 8.17 -5.64 26.12
CA GLU A 561 7.17 -4.91 25.35
C GLU A 561 6.31 -5.94 24.58
N PRO A 562 4.96 -5.88 24.66
CA PRO A 562 4.04 -6.89 24.09
C PRO A 562 3.93 -6.75 22.57
N VAL A 563 5.06 -6.77 21.86
CA VAL A 563 5.15 -6.51 20.42
C VAL A 563 4.40 -7.53 19.57
N ASP A 564 4.18 -8.74 20.09
CA ASP A 564 3.34 -9.75 19.44
C ASP A 564 1.84 -9.45 19.57
N ALA A 565 1.44 -8.66 20.56
CA ALA A 565 0.07 -8.18 20.75
C ALA A 565 -0.25 -6.89 19.98
N TRP A 566 0.79 -6.17 19.50
CA TRP A 566 0.63 -4.96 18.71
C TRP A 566 -0.17 -5.23 17.42
N ARG A 567 -0.82 -4.20 16.88
CA ARG A 567 -1.58 -4.29 15.63
C ARG A 567 -1.03 -3.33 14.58
N ALA A 568 -0.97 -3.73 13.31
CA ALA A 568 -0.55 -2.81 12.24
C ALA A 568 -1.66 -1.80 11.89
N ARG A 569 -2.92 -2.19 12.07
CA ARG A 569 -4.11 -1.35 11.87
C ARG A 569 -5.12 -1.59 13.01
N PRO A 570 -5.99 -0.62 13.31
CA PRO A 570 -7.10 -0.84 14.24
C PRO A 570 -7.95 -2.06 13.83
N TYR A 571 -8.57 -2.71 14.80
CA TYR A 571 -9.47 -3.83 14.54
C TYR A 571 -10.66 -3.38 13.68
N ASP A 572 -10.98 -4.17 12.65
CA ASP A 572 -12.11 -3.93 11.77
C ASP A 572 -13.14 -5.08 11.94
N PRO A 573 -14.29 -4.82 12.56
CA PRO A 573 -15.35 -5.83 12.72
C PRO A 573 -15.91 -6.36 11.39
N SER A 574 -15.78 -5.61 10.30
CA SER A 574 -16.25 -6.02 8.98
C SER A 574 -15.29 -6.98 8.28
N ASP A 575 -14.04 -7.05 8.74
CA ASP A 575 -13.00 -7.97 8.26
C ASP A 575 -12.19 -8.54 9.44
N PRO A 576 -12.80 -9.42 10.25
CA PRO A 576 -12.25 -9.85 11.54
C PRO A 576 -10.98 -10.71 11.44
N PHE A 577 -10.65 -11.22 10.25
CA PHE A 577 -9.50 -12.11 10.02
C PHE A 577 -8.37 -11.44 9.22
N ASN A 578 -8.45 -10.13 9.01
CA ASN A 578 -7.44 -9.40 8.27
C ASN A 578 -6.07 -9.45 9.00
N PRO A 579 -4.99 -9.92 8.34
CA PRO A 579 -3.68 -10.03 8.97
C PRO A 579 -3.05 -8.69 9.39
N HIS A 580 -3.57 -7.56 8.90
CA HIS A 580 -3.14 -6.23 9.34
C HIS A 580 -3.92 -5.69 10.55
N THR A 581 -5.14 -6.18 10.80
CA THR A 581 -5.97 -5.74 11.93
C THR A 581 -5.84 -6.64 13.15
N LEU A 582 -5.42 -7.90 12.97
CA LEU A 582 -5.10 -8.85 14.04
C LEU A 582 -3.78 -8.52 14.75
N PRO A 583 -3.57 -9.00 16.00
CA PRO A 583 -2.27 -8.93 16.67
C PRO A 583 -1.18 -9.60 15.83
N LEU A 584 0.00 -8.97 15.74
CA LEU A 584 1.09 -9.43 14.87
C LEU A 584 1.44 -10.90 15.10
N GLY A 585 1.59 -11.32 16.35
CA GLY A 585 2.01 -12.66 16.74
C GLY A 585 0.99 -13.78 16.45
N GLN A 586 -0.26 -13.44 16.12
CA GLN A 586 -1.27 -14.44 15.75
C GLN A 586 -1.11 -14.92 14.30
N ARG A 587 -0.73 -14.02 13.38
CA ARG A 587 -0.63 -14.32 11.92
C ARG A 587 0.81 -14.32 11.42
N ARG A 588 1.70 -13.54 12.03
CA ARG A 588 3.08 -13.32 11.59
C ARG A 588 4.07 -13.98 12.53
N LEU A 589 5.25 -14.27 11.99
CA LEU A 589 6.40 -14.57 12.83
C LEU A 589 6.87 -13.26 13.46
N VAL A 590 6.90 -13.22 14.79
CA VAL A 590 7.37 -12.06 15.56
C VAL A 590 8.52 -12.53 16.43
N VAL A 591 9.68 -11.91 16.27
CA VAL A 591 10.89 -12.20 17.03
C VAL A 591 11.49 -10.94 17.63
N VAL A 592 12.07 -11.08 18.81
CA VAL A 592 12.84 -10.01 19.48
C VAL A 592 14.32 -10.24 19.24
N ARG A 593 15.08 -9.16 19.07
CA ARG A 593 16.53 -9.11 18.90
C ARG A 593 17.13 -8.08 19.85
N ASP A 594 18.39 -8.28 20.25
CA ASP A 594 19.10 -7.35 21.13
C ASP A 594 19.73 -6.22 20.31
N ARG A 595 19.20 -4.99 20.48
CA ARG A 595 19.71 -3.78 19.82
C ARG A 595 21.20 -3.55 20.05
N SER A 596 21.73 -3.96 21.20
CA SER A 596 23.15 -3.75 21.50
C SER A 596 24.09 -4.54 20.59
N ARG A 597 23.61 -5.62 19.93
CA ARG A 597 24.44 -6.41 19.00
C ARG A 597 24.75 -5.69 17.70
N LYS A 598 23.92 -4.72 17.30
CA LYS A 598 24.20 -3.88 16.14
C LYS A 598 25.44 -3.01 16.37
N ASP A 599 25.68 -2.59 17.61
CA ASP A 599 26.82 -1.73 17.97
C ASP A 599 28.08 -2.54 18.32
N HIS A 600 27.92 -3.68 19.01
CA HIS A 600 29.04 -4.47 19.55
C HIS A 600 29.39 -5.71 18.71
N GLY A 601 28.55 -6.06 17.73
CA GLY A 601 28.69 -7.27 16.93
C GLY A 601 28.44 -8.56 17.74
N PHE A 602 28.86 -9.68 17.14
CA PHE A 602 28.74 -11.01 17.74
C PHE A 602 30.10 -11.51 18.24
N THR A 603 30.13 -12.08 19.45
CA THR A 603 31.33 -12.77 19.95
C THR A 603 31.47 -14.16 19.31
N PRO A 604 32.68 -14.76 19.32
CA PRO A 604 32.89 -16.13 18.86
C PRO A 604 31.98 -17.15 19.57
N GLU A 605 31.84 -17.04 20.88
CA GLU A 605 30.97 -17.92 21.69
C GLU A 605 29.53 -17.83 21.23
N CYS A 606 29.07 -16.61 20.91
CA CYS A 606 27.74 -16.42 20.38
C CYS A 606 27.54 -17.05 19.01
N ARG A 607 28.54 -16.95 18.11
CA ARG A 607 28.48 -17.62 16.80
C ARG A 607 28.39 -19.14 16.96
N SER A 608 29.24 -19.72 17.81
CA SER A 608 29.26 -21.17 18.07
C SER A 608 27.95 -21.66 18.68
N ARG A 609 27.41 -20.97 19.69
CA ARG A 609 26.12 -21.31 20.29
C ARG A 609 24.96 -21.14 19.32
N ALA A 610 24.95 -20.07 18.53
CA ALA A 610 23.94 -19.86 17.49
C ALA A 610 23.95 -20.98 16.44
N ALA A 611 25.13 -21.40 15.99
CA ALA A 611 25.26 -22.53 15.07
C ALA A 611 24.72 -23.83 15.70
N ALA A 612 24.99 -24.08 16.98
CA ALA A 612 24.51 -25.26 17.68
C ALA A 612 22.97 -25.30 17.78
N VAL A 613 22.31 -24.21 18.20
CA VAL A 613 20.84 -24.17 18.26
C VAL A 613 20.17 -24.21 16.88
N LEU A 614 20.82 -23.65 15.85
CA LEU A 614 20.36 -23.74 14.46
C LEU A 614 20.50 -25.16 13.90
N GLY A 615 21.55 -25.90 14.28
CA GLY A 615 21.76 -27.29 13.90
C GLY A 615 20.90 -28.30 14.68
N GLY A 616 20.52 -27.96 15.92
CA GLY A 616 19.84 -28.85 16.84
C GLY A 616 20.74 -29.97 17.38
N PRO A 617 20.28 -30.72 18.40
CA PRO A 617 19.06 -30.50 19.19
C PRO A 617 19.18 -29.29 20.14
N MET A 618 18.05 -28.75 20.58
CA MET A 618 17.99 -27.68 21.58
C MET A 618 17.70 -28.25 22.97
N GLU A 619 18.27 -27.63 24.01
CA GLU A 619 18.05 -28.02 25.41
C GLU A 619 17.57 -26.82 26.23
N ALA A 620 16.43 -26.95 26.90
CA ALA A 620 15.94 -25.90 27.80
C ALA A 620 16.79 -25.86 29.07
N VAL A 621 17.32 -24.68 29.40
CA VAL A 621 17.98 -24.43 30.70
C VAL A 621 17.29 -23.28 31.41
N PRO A 622 17.14 -23.30 32.74
CA PRO A 622 16.51 -22.20 33.45
C PRO A 622 17.39 -20.94 33.38
N LEU A 623 16.80 -19.80 33.01
CA LEU A 623 17.49 -18.51 33.03
C LEU A 623 17.94 -18.17 34.46
N ARG A 624 17.06 -18.41 35.44
CA ARG A 624 17.34 -18.33 36.88
C ARG A 624 17.16 -19.71 37.50
N ARG A 625 18.21 -20.22 38.14
CA ARG A 625 18.29 -21.61 38.60
C ARG A 625 17.18 -22.01 39.57
N GLU A 626 16.83 -21.10 40.46
CA GLU A 626 15.93 -21.31 41.58
C GLU A 626 14.44 -21.37 41.18
N VAL A 627 14.06 -20.79 40.05
CA VAL A 627 12.66 -20.52 39.72
C VAL A 627 11.81 -21.75 39.39
N PRO A 628 12.32 -22.78 38.67
CA PRO A 628 11.53 -23.99 38.43
C PRO A 628 11.16 -24.76 39.70
N GLU A 629 11.97 -24.68 40.76
CA GLU A 629 11.79 -25.45 41.99
C GLU A 629 11.15 -24.62 43.12
N ALA A 630 11.70 -23.43 43.38
CA ALA A 630 11.31 -22.59 44.52
C ALA A 630 10.41 -21.41 44.12
N GLY A 631 10.12 -21.23 42.83
CA GLY A 631 9.41 -20.05 42.33
C GLY A 631 10.23 -18.77 42.48
N HIS A 632 9.54 -17.62 42.52
CA HIS A 632 10.19 -16.31 42.57
C HIS A 632 10.69 -15.91 43.97
N ASP A 633 10.26 -16.61 45.03
CA ASP A 633 10.49 -16.27 46.44
C ASP A 633 11.64 -17.06 47.10
N ALA A 634 12.58 -17.56 46.30
CA ALA A 634 13.72 -18.31 46.82
C ALA A 634 14.53 -17.48 47.84
N SER A 635 14.83 -18.07 49.00
CA SER A 635 15.50 -17.37 50.11
C SER A 635 16.92 -16.92 49.79
N ALA A 636 17.58 -17.53 48.81
CA ALA A 636 18.90 -17.19 48.33
C ALA A 636 18.91 -17.12 46.79
N PRO A 637 18.50 -15.99 46.19
CA PRO A 637 18.42 -15.86 44.73
C PRO A 637 19.80 -15.84 44.09
N GLU A 638 19.91 -16.37 42.87
CA GLU A 638 21.16 -16.43 42.12
C GLU A 638 21.64 -15.03 41.73
N GLY A 639 22.90 -14.72 42.01
CA GLY A 639 23.54 -13.46 41.59
C GLY A 639 23.93 -13.47 40.10
N GLY A 640 24.04 -12.29 39.49
CA GLY A 640 24.33 -12.17 38.04
C GLY A 640 25.62 -12.87 37.59
N GLN A 641 26.70 -12.80 38.39
CA GLN A 641 27.96 -13.46 38.07
C GLN A 641 27.87 -15.00 38.17
N ALA A 642 27.08 -15.51 39.12
CA ALA A 642 26.82 -16.94 39.25
C ALA A 642 26.00 -17.44 38.06
N ALA A 643 24.97 -16.69 37.66
CA ALA A 643 24.18 -16.96 36.46
C ALA A 643 25.07 -16.96 35.20
N TYR A 644 25.97 -15.98 35.05
CA TYR A 644 26.91 -15.92 33.93
C TYR A 644 27.79 -17.17 33.86
N GLY A 645 28.44 -17.55 34.96
CA GLY A 645 29.31 -18.73 35.00
C GLY A 645 28.56 -20.02 34.67
N ARG A 646 27.34 -20.18 35.19
CA ARG A 646 26.48 -21.35 34.91
C ARG A 646 26.04 -21.41 33.46
N LEU A 647 25.57 -20.30 32.90
CA LEU A 647 25.09 -20.23 31.52
C LEU A 647 26.23 -20.37 30.52
N LEU A 648 27.41 -19.82 30.83
CA LEU A 648 28.63 -20.03 30.04
C LEU A 648 29.03 -21.51 30.01
N ALA A 649 28.88 -22.23 31.11
CA ALA A 649 29.15 -23.66 31.21
C ALA A 649 28.04 -24.56 30.63
N ALA A 650 26.89 -24.01 30.25
CA ALA A 650 25.78 -24.78 29.69
C ALA A 650 26.12 -25.35 28.30
N PRO A 651 25.50 -26.46 27.87
CA PRO A 651 25.73 -27.05 26.56
C PRO A 651 25.57 -26.04 25.40
N PRO A 652 26.27 -26.20 24.26
CA PRO A 652 26.18 -25.25 23.15
C PRO A 652 24.76 -25.02 22.61
N GLY A 653 23.93 -26.06 22.62
CA GLY A 653 22.51 -26.03 22.22
C GLY A 653 21.54 -25.52 23.30
N ALA A 654 22.04 -25.00 24.42
CA ALA A 654 21.21 -24.56 25.53
C ALA A 654 20.45 -23.26 25.22
N VAL A 655 19.14 -23.29 25.47
CA VAL A 655 18.19 -22.18 25.32
C VAL A 655 17.67 -21.79 26.71
N PRO A 656 18.03 -20.60 27.23
CA PRO A 656 17.52 -20.08 28.49
C PRO A 656 16.00 -19.88 28.46
N VAL A 657 15.31 -20.37 29.49
CA VAL A 657 13.86 -20.28 29.67
C VAL A 657 13.52 -19.53 30.96
N TYR A 658 12.52 -18.65 30.94
CA TYR A 658 12.07 -17.93 32.13
C TYR A 658 10.57 -17.63 32.15
N CYS A 659 9.85 -18.00 33.20
CA CYS A 659 8.40 -17.77 33.29
C CYS A 659 7.97 -16.30 33.54
N ALA A 660 8.90 -15.34 33.61
CA ALA A 660 8.60 -13.95 33.94
C ALA A 660 9.40 -12.91 33.11
N ARG A 661 9.29 -11.65 33.50
CA ARG A 661 9.83 -10.47 32.82
C ARG A 661 11.36 -10.45 32.80
N THR A 662 11.96 -10.05 31.67
CA THR A 662 13.42 -10.00 31.45
C THR A 662 13.96 -8.60 31.14
N GLY A 663 13.10 -7.59 31.04
CA GLY A 663 13.46 -6.19 30.82
C GLY A 663 13.69 -5.39 32.09
N SER A 664 13.37 -5.94 33.27
CA SER A 664 13.65 -5.30 34.56
C SER A 664 14.00 -6.31 35.66
N GLY A 665 14.45 -5.80 36.82
CA GLY A 665 14.63 -6.60 38.03
C GLY A 665 15.67 -7.73 37.93
N PRO A 666 15.49 -8.81 38.70
CA PRO A 666 16.39 -9.98 38.67
C PRO A 666 16.45 -10.68 37.31
N GLY A 667 15.32 -10.75 36.58
CA GLY A 667 15.25 -11.34 35.25
C GLY A 667 16.16 -10.62 34.24
N ALA A 668 16.21 -9.29 34.28
CA ALA A 668 17.12 -8.51 33.43
C ALA A 668 18.59 -8.77 33.70
N ARG A 669 18.98 -8.94 34.98
CA ARG A 669 20.37 -9.29 35.32
C ARG A 669 20.74 -10.67 34.80
N ALA A 670 19.85 -11.65 34.92
CA ALA A 670 20.07 -12.99 34.40
C ALA A 670 20.07 -13.02 32.86
N MET A 671 19.21 -12.24 32.20
CA MET A 671 19.21 -12.09 30.74
C MET A 671 20.50 -11.44 30.23
N ALA A 672 21.00 -10.41 30.91
CA ALA A 672 22.29 -9.80 30.59
C ALA A 672 23.44 -10.82 30.72
N ALA A 673 23.41 -11.66 31.74
CA ALA A 673 24.36 -12.76 31.92
C ALA A 673 24.26 -13.81 30.79
N ALA A 674 23.05 -14.20 30.38
CA ALA A 674 22.83 -15.12 29.26
C ALA A 674 23.40 -14.58 27.93
N LEU A 675 23.09 -13.32 27.62
CA LEU A 675 23.57 -12.65 26.41
C LEU A 675 25.10 -12.53 26.42
N GLY A 676 25.68 -12.15 27.57
CA GLY A 676 27.13 -12.10 27.76
C GLY A 676 27.81 -13.46 27.64
N ALA A 677 27.13 -14.55 28.01
CA ALA A 677 27.61 -15.92 27.84
C ALA A 677 27.45 -16.46 26.39
N GLY A 678 26.93 -15.63 25.47
CA GLY A 678 26.79 -15.95 24.06
C GLY A 678 25.48 -16.64 23.67
N HIS A 679 24.46 -16.67 24.54
CA HIS A 679 23.16 -17.21 24.12
C HIS A 679 22.51 -16.28 23.08
N ALA A 680 22.21 -16.83 21.90
CA ALA A 680 21.55 -16.11 20.79
C ALA A 680 20.03 -16.27 20.79
N MET A 681 19.52 -17.15 21.66
CA MET A 681 18.09 -17.48 21.77
C MET A 681 17.70 -17.60 23.23
N ALA A 682 16.47 -17.20 23.56
CA ALA A 682 15.87 -17.38 24.88
C ALA A 682 14.34 -17.35 24.76
N LEU A 683 13.64 -18.00 25.69
CA LEU A 683 12.19 -18.01 25.79
C LEU A 683 11.75 -17.44 27.15
N TRP A 684 10.79 -16.52 27.16
CA TRP A 684 10.20 -16.05 28.41
C TRP A 684 8.75 -15.61 28.29
N ARG A 685 8.15 -15.11 29.39
CA ARG A 685 6.79 -14.54 29.41
C ARG A 685 6.84 -13.04 29.73
N HIS A 686 6.20 -12.21 28.89
CA HIS A 686 5.94 -10.81 29.22
C HIS A 686 4.61 -10.72 30.01
N SER A 687 4.62 -10.74 31.34
CA SER A 687 3.36 -10.72 32.11
C SER A 687 2.71 -9.31 32.11
N TYR A 688 1.37 -9.24 32.09
CA TYR A 688 0.59 -7.99 32.11
C TYR A 688 0.40 -7.40 33.52
N SER A 689 0.51 -8.21 34.58
CA SER A 689 0.48 -7.76 35.97
C SER A 689 1.91 -7.55 36.48
N ASP A 690 2.13 -6.48 37.26
CA ASP A 690 3.41 -6.22 37.93
C ASP A 690 3.72 -7.26 39.04
N ASP A 691 2.71 -8.01 39.47
CA ASP A 691 2.87 -9.09 40.45
C ASP A 691 3.34 -10.39 39.80
N HIS A 692 4.32 -11.02 40.45
CA HIS A 692 4.82 -12.37 40.14
C HIS A 692 3.79 -13.45 40.57
N ASP A 693 2.50 -13.12 40.58
CA ASP A 693 1.37 -13.88 41.13
C ASP A 693 0.94 -15.05 40.22
N HIS A 694 1.92 -15.76 39.65
CA HIS A 694 1.69 -16.96 38.88
C HIS A 694 2.39 -18.14 39.56
N ARG A 695 1.64 -19.24 39.73
CA ARG A 695 2.11 -20.45 40.42
C ARG A 695 2.47 -21.57 39.44
N ASP A 696 2.36 -21.33 38.14
CA ASP A 696 2.64 -22.25 37.03
C ASP A 696 4.11 -22.24 36.58
N CYS A 697 5.05 -21.81 37.44
CA CYS A 697 6.48 -21.72 37.09
C CYS A 697 7.03 -23.07 36.59
N ALA A 698 6.82 -24.15 37.35
CA ALA A 698 7.32 -25.48 36.99
C ALA A 698 6.69 -25.98 35.67
N GLU A 699 5.37 -25.78 35.51
CA GLU A 699 4.63 -26.15 34.30
C GLU A 699 5.17 -25.42 33.07
N PHE A 700 5.38 -24.10 33.16
CA PHE A 700 5.93 -23.32 32.04
C PHE A 700 7.29 -23.86 31.58
N HIS A 701 8.18 -24.16 32.53
CA HIS A 701 9.51 -24.67 32.22
C HIS A 701 9.47 -26.08 31.62
N GLU A 702 8.60 -26.96 32.12
CA GLU A 702 8.39 -28.30 31.57
C GLU A 702 7.88 -28.23 30.12
N ARG A 703 6.83 -27.44 29.89
CA ARG A 703 6.24 -27.26 28.54
C ARG A 703 7.18 -26.58 27.55
N ALA A 704 7.96 -25.61 27.99
CA ALA A 704 9.00 -25.00 27.16
C ALA A 704 10.10 -26.01 26.80
N ALA A 705 10.48 -26.90 27.71
CA ALA A 705 11.43 -27.98 27.45
C ALA A 705 10.87 -29.02 26.47
N GLU A 706 9.59 -29.37 26.57
CA GLU A 706 8.89 -30.19 25.59
C GLU A 706 8.92 -29.56 24.20
N LEU A 707 8.51 -28.29 24.09
CA LEU A 707 8.53 -27.55 22.83
C LEU A 707 9.93 -27.55 22.18
N LEU A 708 10.98 -27.24 22.94
CA LEU A 708 12.34 -27.19 22.42
C LEU A 708 12.89 -28.56 21.99
N ARG A 709 12.41 -29.65 22.60
CA ARG A 709 12.79 -31.03 22.25
C ARG A 709 12.08 -31.52 21.00
N GLU A 710 10.82 -31.14 20.82
CA GLU A 710 10.01 -31.50 19.64
C GLU A 710 10.46 -30.76 18.38
N VAL A 711 10.98 -29.54 18.54
CA VAL A 711 11.44 -28.70 17.43
C VAL A 711 12.87 -29.10 17.02
N PRO A 712 13.10 -29.68 15.83
CA PRO A 712 14.42 -30.22 15.46
C PRO A 712 15.51 -29.16 15.28
N SER A 713 15.11 -27.92 14.97
CA SER A 713 16.01 -26.79 14.71
C SER A 713 15.35 -25.50 15.14
N ALA A 714 16.15 -24.59 15.72
CA ALA A 714 15.75 -23.23 16.07
C ALA A 714 15.02 -22.47 14.95
N ARG A 715 15.31 -22.77 13.68
CA ARG A 715 14.66 -22.14 12.51
C ARG A 715 13.14 -22.32 12.51
N GLN A 716 12.66 -23.44 13.04
CA GLN A 716 11.22 -23.76 13.06
C GLN A 716 10.51 -23.22 14.32
N LEU A 717 11.25 -22.73 15.31
CA LEU A 717 10.69 -22.29 16.59
C LEU A 717 9.73 -21.10 16.46
N PRO A 718 10.04 -20.03 15.67
CA PRO A 718 9.07 -18.95 15.44
C PRO A 718 7.71 -19.45 14.94
N LEU A 719 7.71 -20.44 14.03
CA LEU A 719 6.49 -21.01 13.46
C LEU A 719 5.64 -21.74 14.51
N HIS A 720 6.29 -22.49 15.41
CA HIS A 720 5.61 -23.21 16.48
C HIS A 720 5.05 -22.25 17.54
N ILE A 721 5.79 -21.18 17.87
CA ILE A 721 5.32 -20.12 18.77
C ILE A 721 4.12 -19.38 18.19
N ARG A 722 4.14 -19.05 16.90
CA ARG A 722 2.96 -18.48 16.22
C ARG A 722 1.75 -19.41 16.34
N ALA A 723 1.93 -20.72 16.15
CA ALA A 723 0.85 -21.68 16.29
C ALA A 723 0.27 -21.73 17.72
N LEU A 724 1.13 -21.64 18.75
CA LEU A 724 0.71 -21.50 20.15
C LEU A 724 -0.07 -20.20 20.39
N ARG A 725 0.42 -19.06 19.89
CA ARG A 725 -0.27 -17.76 20.00
C ARG A 725 -1.64 -17.77 19.33
N ASN A 726 -1.78 -18.41 18.18
CA ASN A 726 -3.06 -18.55 17.48
C ASN A 726 -4.06 -19.41 18.27
N ARG A 727 -3.64 -20.53 18.87
CA ARG A 727 -4.51 -21.33 19.75
C ARG A 727 -4.97 -20.57 21.00
N ASN A 728 -4.18 -19.61 21.46
CA ASN A 728 -4.51 -18.74 22.59
C ASN A 728 -5.36 -17.50 22.19
N ALA A 729 -5.75 -17.33 20.93
CA ALA A 729 -6.43 -16.12 20.46
C ALA A 729 -7.85 -15.95 21.04
N ASP A 730 -8.55 -17.06 21.31
CA ASP A 730 -9.94 -17.08 21.83
C ASP A 730 -10.00 -17.11 23.37
N LEU A 731 -8.84 -17.14 24.05
CA LEU A 731 -8.76 -17.04 25.51
C LEU A 731 -8.95 -15.57 25.93
N THR A 732 -10.17 -15.20 26.32
CA THR A 732 -10.45 -13.91 26.95
C THR A 732 -9.82 -13.83 28.34
N ASP A 733 -9.37 -12.63 28.75
CA ASP A 733 -8.95 -12.35 30.14
C ASP A 733 -10.11 -12.45 31.15
N ASP A 734 -11.36 -12.41 30.67
CA ASP A 734 -12.56 -12.49 31.49
C ASP A 734 -12.89 -13.95 31.86
N THR A 735 -12.14 -14.53 32.79
CA THR A 735 -12.65 -15.62 33.63
C THR A 735 -13.50 -15.07 34.76
N ASP A 736 -14.62 -14.43 34.43
CA ASP A 736 -15.74 -14.24 35.35
C ASP A 736 -17.05 -14.59 34.63
N GLY A 737 -17.36 -15.88 34.65
CA GLY A 737 -18.72 -16.42 34.63
C GLY A 737 -19.73 -15.87 33.61
N ALA A 738 -19.52 -16.09 32.31
CA ALA A 738 -20.63 -16.14 31.36
C ALA A 738 -20.33 -17.12 30.23
N THR A 739 -20.80 -18.37 30.38
CA THR A 739 -20.83 -19.35 29.30
C THR A 739 -21.89 -18.92 28.30
N ASP A 740 -21.49 -18.17 27.27
CA ASP A 740 -22.34 -17.99 26.11
C ASP A 740 -22.43 -19.32 25.35
N VAL A 741 -23.66 -19.78 25.10
CA VAL A 741 -23.96 -21.12 24.59
C VAL A 741 -23.65 -21.15 23.08
N GLY A 742 -22.36 -21.24 22.76
CA GLY A 742 -21.89 -21.25 21.37
C GLY A 742 -20.38 -21.16 21.19
N SER A 743 -19.61 -20.82 22.22
CA SER A 743 -18.15 -20.72 22.14
C SER A 743 -17.50 -22.10 22.05
N ALA A 744 -16.61 -22.28 21.07
CA ALA A 744 -15.80 -23.50 20.94
C ALA A 744 -15.05 -23.78 22.25
N PRO A 745 -14.83 -25.06 22.62
CA PRO A 745 -14.09 -25.40 23.83
C PRO A 745 -12.70 -24.78 23.76
N ILE A 746 -12.40 -23.90 24.71
CA ILE A 746 -11.09 -23.29 24.92
C ILE A 746 -10.03 -24.41 25.03
N ASP A 747 -9.02 -24.39 24.14
CA ASP A 747 -7.87 -25.28 24.25
C ASP A 747 -6.96 -24.85 25.41
N ARG A 748 -7.29 -25.30 26.62
CA ARG A 748 -6.49 -25.03 27.82
C ARG A 748 -5.07 -25.63 27.75
N SER A 749 -4.79 -26.55 26.82
CA SER A 749 -3.45 -27.17 26.70
C SER A 749 -2.38 -26.19 26.22
N SER A 750 -2.77 -25.09 25.58
CA SER A 750 -1.86 -24.07 25.05
C SER A 750 -1.71 -22.83 25.96
N ALA A 751 -2.47 -22.76 27.06
CA ALA A 751 -2.56 -21.58 27.92
C ALA A 751 -1.21 -21.19 28.57
N TRP A 752 -0.33 -22.17 28.83
CA TRP A 752 1.01 -21.92 29.37
C TRP A 752 1.85 -20.99 28.49
N ALA A 753 1.62 -21.01 27.17
CA ALA A 753 2.37 -20.21 26.18
C ALA A 753 1.76 -18.81 25.97
N ARG A 754 0.76 -18.42 26.77
CA ARG A 754 0.22 -17.07 26.74
C ARG A 754 1.33 -16.07 27.07
N HIS A 755 1.46 -15.02 26.26
CA HIS A 755 2.50 -14.00 26.37
C HIS A 755 3.94 -14.53 26.22
N ILE A 756 4.12 -15.68 25.55
CA ILE A 756 5.46 -16.19 25.25
C ILE A 756 6.21 -15.23 24.32
N VAL A 757 7.45 -14.94 24.68
CA VAL A 757 8.40 -14.14 23.89
C VAL A 757 9.57 -15.01 23.48
N LEU A 758 10.02 -14.81 22.24
CA LEU A 758 11.20 -15.43 21.68
C LEU A 758 12.23 -14.36 21.34
N LEU A 759 13.37 -14.41 22.02
CA LEU A 759 14.60 -13.81 21.51
C LEU A 759 15.13 -14.75 20.44
N TYR A 760 15.27 -14.25 19.21
CA TYR A 760 15.84 -14.99 18.09
C TYR A 760 16.84 -14.09 17.37
N ASP A 761 18.11 -14.19 17.78
CA ASP A 761 19.15 -13.27 17.34
C ASP A 761 20.41 -13.99 16.84
N PRO A 762 20.31 -14.94 15.90
CA PRO A 762 21.50 -15.56 15.32
C PRO A 762 22.22 -14.60 14.34
N PRO A 763 23.56 -14.73 14.21
CA PRO A 763 24.39 -13.89 13.34
C PRO A 763 24.13 -14.11 11.85
N HIS A 764 23.70 -15.32 11.45
CA HIS A 764 23.40 -15.66 10.07
C HIS A 764 21.90 -15.97 9.93
N ARG A 765 21.15 -15.13 9.19
CA ARG A 765 19.96 -15.68 8.50
C ARG A 765 20.45 -16.24 7.19
N THR A 766 20.10 -17.49 6.94
CA THR A 766 19.81 -17.92 5.58
C THR A 766 18.30 -17.80 5.42
N SER A 767 17.82 -17.23 4.31
CA SER A 767 16.41 -17.31 3.91
C SER A 767 16.04 -18.79 3.77
N GLY A 768 15.41 -19.34 4.81
CA GLY A 768 15.17 -20.78 4.93
C GLY A 768 13.81 -21.13 5.52
N ASP A 769 12.91 -20.15 5.65
CA ASP A 769 11.56 -20.39 6.10
C ASP A 769 10.66 -20.55 4.88
N GLY A 770 9.97 -21.69 4.78
CA GLY A 770 8.93 -21.87 3.77
C GLY A 770 7.86 -20.77 3.89
N PRO A 771 7.09 -20.49 2.82
CA PRO A 771 6.05 -19.47 2.86
C PRO A 771 5.12 -19.68 4.07
N LEU A 772 5.08 -18.70 4.99
CA LEU A 772 3.97 -18.59 5.92
C LEU A 772 2.71 -18.45 5.08
N ARG A 773 1.73 -19.33 5.29
CA ARG A 773 0.43 -19.25 4.62
C ARG A 773 -0.62 -18.68 5.56
N GLU A 774 -1.65 -18.06 5.00
CA GLU A 774 -2.88 -17.81 5.74
C GLU A 774 -3.43 -19.13 6.31
N PRO A 775 -3.81 -19.17 7.61
CA PRO A 775 -4.61 -20.26 8.15
C PRO A 775 -5.83 -20.53 7.27
N PRO A 776 -6.18 -21.80 7.00
CA PRO A 776 -7.43 -22.11 6.31
C PRO A 776 -8.58 -21.46 7.06
N LEU A 777 -9.46 -20.74 6.34
CA LEU A 777 -10.74 -20.29 6.88
C LEU A 777 -11.43 -21.53 7.47
N MET A 778 -11.72 -21.50 8.78
CA MET A 778 -12.52 -22.55 9.41
C MET A 778 -13.74 -22.81 8.52
N PRO A 779 -14.01 -24.07 8.12
CA PRO A 779 -15.17 -24.36 7.29
C PRO A 779 -16.41 -23.82 8.00
N ARG A 780 -17.15 -22.95 7.31
CA ARG A 780 -18.47 -22.52 7.77
C ARG A 780 -19.25 -23.78 8.16
N PRO A 781 -19.81 -23.88 9.38
CA PRO A 781 -20.75 -24.93 9.70
C PRO A 781 -21.81 -24.93 8.59
N PRO A 782 -22.18 -26.09 8.02
CA PRO A 782 -23.24 -26.13 7.04
C PRO A 782 -24.46 -25.47 7.65
N THR A 783 -24.90 -24.37 7.03
CA THR A 783 -26.11 -23.66 7.40
C THR A 783 -27.22 -24.70 7.44
N ALA A 784 -27.70 -25.01 8.65
CA ALA A 784 -28.89 -25.82 8.81
C ALA A 784 -29.98 -25.16 7.99
N LEU A 785 -30.42 -25.85 6.93
CA LEU A 785 -31.61 -25.48 6.17
C LEU A 785 -32.71 -25.28 7.19
N ARG A 786 -33.14 -24.03 7.38
CA ARG A 786 -34.37 -23.71 8.10
C ARG A 786 -35.50 -24.32 7.29
N SER A 787 -35.90 -25.52 7.68
CA SER A 787 -37.18 -26.09 7.31
C SER A 787 -38.25 -25.35 8.10
N THR A 788 -39.10 -24.61 7.41
CA THR A 788 -40.41 -24.21 7.93
C THR A 788 -41.34 -23.92 6.75
N PRO A 789 -42.62 -24.30 6.81
CA PRO A 789 -43.22 -25.56 7.28
C PRO A 789 -43.36 -26.60 6.16
#